data_AF-A0A356DV00-F1
#
_entry.id   AF-A0A356DV00-F1
#
_cell.length_a   1.000
_cell.length_b   1.000
_cell.length_c   1.000
_cell.angle_alpha   90.00
_cell.angle_beta   90.00
_cell.angle_gamma   90.00
#
_symmetry.space_group_name_H-M   'P 1'
#
loop_
_entity.id
_entity.type
_entity.pdbx_description
1 polymer ?
#
loop_
_entity_poly.entity_id
_entity_poly.type
_entity_poly.pdbx_seq_one_letter_code
_entity_poly.pdbx_strand_id
1 'polypeptide(L)'
;MKHKILLTTIVTTLLLTLIPMDRVVAQNIPTTIGAELDPTEIDFGLVSESELWLKSGSELYYTQDAGEQWRKITPQTNLFEPYLLTSFTTSNLGFVLFLTQTETTVDLEIHKTSSQGNTWSLVTGNLEEKINQKFSQPFGEIQMQWLDEENAMVLVKEFTSSNFSLGTLFVSNDGGGHWSAREVPVAENFVFLDQQIGFMLNPADSQSLYRSLDGGKSWTLLELSMPQSLDSNLFESDLPIKLKNQQVYLPIKITESEAEDVDFLVKIEPKATPKSMISTETPDIIPILPPSKQKQPSNTIDRQISVTQTLDAQDLWIGLTGGDCHSLPTEEGGVEITCETSWQMLRSQSGGLGWENIKLPGELREVTKNYTLNTRTPQVNPKDVQPQADAWVRTFIGHAFDKCEIPTLSQLQRWFTSSPYKAVNLYIGGISRYCSNAALSATYLRAMNLQGWQFIPTWVGPQAPCTSYKNKFPYDVNLAYQAGVDNANQARTKLMSLGLSNPDGTGSIIYLDLEHFAYSSTCSAAARAYVNGWTTRLSQLGIYSGLYSTSSGINDNRYFDISKPPSAVWIAEWYQTPGFRPDETVWGLRYLPDYYWVYHQRILQYSGGHTETWGGVAMDVDCNVADGKTAVPYGSLSHPYRRFFPFISKH
;
A
#
# COMPACT_ATOMS: atom_id res chain seq x y z
N MET A 1 21.00 21.32 94.10
CA MET A 1 19.95 20.46 94.67
C MET A 1 18.75 20.46 93.73
N LYS A 2 18.16 19.27 93.54
CA LYS A 2 16.83 18.94 92.94
C LYS A 2 15.72 19.94 93.35
N HIS A 3 14.58 20.17 92.67
CA HIS A 3 13.80 19.50 91.61
C HIS A 3 12.66 20.43 91.11
N LYS A 4 12.21 20.22 89.86
CA LYS A 4 10.85 20.24 89.23
C LYS A 4 9.71 21.12 89.85
N ILE A 5 8.81 21.78 89.09
CA ILE A 5 7.63 21.29 88.28
C ILE A 5 7.00 22.57 87.61
N LEU A 6 6.81 22.65 86.27
CA LEU A 6 5.54 22.63 85.47
C LEU A 6 4.57 23.85 85.71
N LEU A 7 3.83 24.51 84.80
CA LEU A 7 3.37 24.31 83.41
C LEU A 7 2.75 25.65 82.84
N THR A 8 2.89 25.91 81.52
CA THR A 8 2.04 26.62 80.49
C THR A 8 1.32 27.97 80.72
N THR A 9 1.40 28.90 79.75
CA THR A 9 0.33 29.21 78.73
C THR A 9 0.73 30.25 77.63
N ILE A 10 0.19 30.03 76.42
CA ILE A 10 -0.22 30.94 75.30
C ILE A 10 0.81 31.83 74.57
N VAL A 11 1.00 31.62 73.25
CA VAL A 11 1.06 32.69 72.22
C VAL A 11 0.50 32.18 70.89
N THR A 12 -0.41 32.96 70.30
CA THR A 12 -1.05 32.83 68.99
C THR A 12 -0.18 33.41 67.87
N THR A 13 0.00 32.72 66.75
CA THR A 13 0.64 33.29 65.54
C THR A 13 -0.04 32.84 64.23
N LEU A 14 -0.06 33.82 63.33
CA LEU A 14 -0.68 33.93 62.00
C LEU A 14 -0.23 32.83 61.01
N LEU A 15 -1.18 32.22 60.30
CA LEU A 15 -0.96 31.21 59.26
C LEU A 15 -0.47 31.87 57.96
N LEU A 16 0.75 31.52 57.52
CA LEU A 16 1.18 31.62 56.11
C LEU A 16 1.25 30.20 55.53
N THR A 17 0.51 29.97 54.46
CA THR A 17 0.48 28.71 53.71
C THR A 17 1.76 28.53 52.88
N LEU A 18 2.60 27.59 53.29
CA LEU A 18 3.66 27.00 52.47
C LEU A 18 3.14 25.68 51.90
N ILE A 19 2.94 25.62 50.59
CA ILE A 19 2.66 24.38 49.85
C ILE A 19 3.99 23.62 49.72
N PRO A 20 4.10 22.36 50.16
CA PRO A 20 5.29 21.55 49.93
C PRO A 20 5.36 21.11 48.46
N MET A 21 6.57 21.14 47.88
CA MET A 21 6.87 20.46 46.62
C MET A 21 6.56 18.97 46.78
N ASP A 22 5.54 18.49 46.07
CA ASP A 22 5.28 17.07 45.93
C ASP A 22 6.43 16.42 45.16
N ARG A 23 7.03 15.41 45.79
CA ARG A 23 7.92 14.46 45.13
C ARG A 23 7.12 13.77 44.03
N VAL A 24 7.57 13.90 42.79
CA VAL A 24 7.13 13.02 41.70
C VAL A 24 7.63 11.62 42.02
N VAL A 25 6.79 10.83 42.68
CA VAL A 25 6.90 9.38 42.69
C VAL A 25 6.50 8.95 41.30
N ALA A 26 7.44 8.38 40.54
CA ALA A 26 7.11 7.63 39.34
C ALA A 26 6.18 6.49 39.76
N GLN A 27 4.88 6.69 39.58
CA GLN A 27 3.95 5.58 39.56
C GLN A 27 4.26 4.78 38.31
N ASN A 28 4.75 3.56 38.50
CA ASN A 28 4.67 2.53 37.46
C ASN A 28 3.19 2.38 37.12
N ILE A 29 2.74 3.08 36.09
CA ILE A 29 1.52 2.73 35.39
C ILE A 29 1.80 1.33 34.85
N PRO A 30 1.04 0.30 35.24
CA PRO A 30 1.19 -1.00 34.61
C PRO A 30 0.82 -0.79 33.15
N THR A 31 1.81 -0.89 32.26
CA THR A 31 1.56 -1.10 30.85
C THR A 31 0.84 -2.44 30.77
N THR A 32 -0.49 -2.44 30.70
CA THR A 32 -1.22 -3.57 30.14
C THR A 32 -0.74 -3.67 28.70
N ILE A 33 0.21 -4.57 28.46
CA ILE A 33 0.65 -4.98 27.13
C ILE A 33 -0.55 -5.71 26.51
N GLY A 34 -1.51 -4.95 25.98
CA GLY A 34 -2.57 -5.46 25.12
C GLY A 34 -1.99 -5.75 23.74
N ALA A 35 -2.53 -6.76 23.05
CA ALA A 35 -2.21 -7.00 21.65
C ALA A 35 -2.59 -5.76 20.81
N GLU A 36 -1.66 -5.25 20.01
CA GLU A 36 -1.92 -4.14 19.08
C GLU A 36 -2.28 -4.74 17.73
N LEU A 37 -3.58 -5.01 17.53
CA LEU A 37 -4.11 -5.58 16.28
C LEU A 37 -4.32 -4.45 15.25
N ASP A 38 -3.92 -4.67 14.00
CA ASP A 38 -4.17 -3.77 12.87
C ASP A 38 -5.37 -4.25 12.05
N PRO A 39 -6.53 -3.54 12.04
CA PRO A 39 -7.76 -4.01 11.40
C PRO A 39 -7.66 -4.15 9.87
N THR A 40 -6.63 -3.59 9.23
CA THR A 40 -6.43 -3.70 7.77
C THR A 40 -5.65 -4.94 7.36
N GLU A 41 -5.05 -5.67 8.31
CA GLU A 41 -4.22 -6.86 8.05
C GLU A 41 -4.62 -8.03 8.94
N ILE A 42 -5.92 -8.22 9.17
CA ILE A 42 -6.47 -9.33 9.96
C ILE A 42 -6.92 -10.47 9.04
N ASP A 43 -6.57 -11.69 9.45
CA ASP A 43 -7.12 -12.94 8.90
C ASP A 43 -7.32 -13.95 10.04
N PHE A 44 -8.24 -14.90 9.86
CA PHE A 44 -8.45 -15.98 10.81
C PHE A 44 -8.93 -17.26 10.13
N GLY A 45 -8.69 -18.40 10.80
CA GLY A 45 -9.15 -19.69 10.31
C GLY A 45 -9.53 -20.63 11.44
N LEU A 46 -10.57 -21.44 11.18
CA LEU A 46 -11.01 -22.48 12.10
C LEU A 46 -10.14 -23.72 11.95
N VAL A 47 -9.77 -24.31 13.08
CA VAL A 47 -9.03 -25.57 13.15
C VAL A 47 -9.92 -26.68 13.69
N SER A 48 -10.77 -26.35 14.66
CA SER A 48 -11.85 -27.22 15.16
C SER A 48 -13.02 -26.37 15.65
N GLU A 49 -14.00 -26.96 16.33
CA GLU A 49 -15.21 -26.27 16.82
C GLU A 49 -14.94 -25.19 17.88
N SER A 50 -13.80 -25.29 18.59
CA SER A 50 -13.39 -24.31 19.60
C SER A 50 -11.97 -23.78 19.39
N GLU A 51 -11.26 -24.27 18.38
CA GLU A 51 -9.87 -23.86 18.12
C GLU A 51 -9.79 -23.05 16.83
N LEU A 52 -9.18 -21.87 16.92
CA LEU A 52 -8.94 -20.99 15.79
C LEU A 52 -7.64 -20.22 15.95
N TRP A 53 -7.07 -19.82 14.81
CA TRP A 53 -5.93 -18.92 14.76
C TRP A 53 -6.38 -17.54 14.25
N LEU A 54 -5.71 -16.49 14.69
CA LEU A 54 -5.89 -15.11 14.21
C LEU A 54 -4.54 -14.50 13.91
N LYS A 55 -4.38 -13.98 12.71
CA LYS A 55 -3.22 -13.21 12.26
C LYS A 55 -3.58 -11.73 12.27
N SER A 56 -2.64 -10.89 12.72
CA SER A 56 -2.71 -9.44 12.52
C SER A 56 -1.31 -8.91 12.21
N GLY A 57 -1.11 -8.37 11.02
CA GLY A 57 0.22 -7.99 10.54
C GLY A 57 1.19 -9.18 10.56
N SER A 58 2.33 -9.03 11.22
CA SER A 58 3.34 -10.08 11.41
C SER A 58 3.12 -10.93 12.68
N GLU A 59 1.99 -10.74 13.38
CA GLU A 59 1.68 -11.46 14.61
C GLU A 59 0.63 -12.55 14.39
N LEU A 60 0.73 -13.61 15.19
CA LEU A 60 -0.12 -14.79 15.14
C LEU A 60 -0.56 -15.20 16.55
N TYR A 61 -1.86 -15.43 16.69
CA TYR A 61 -2.53 -15.79 17.91
C TYR A 61 -3.32 -17.09 17.73
N TYR A 62 -3.50 -17.84 18.81
CA TYR A 62 -4.27 -19.08 18.84
C TYR A 62 -5.14 -19.15 20.10
N THR A 63 -6.34 -19.67 19.95
CA THR A 63 -7.29 -19.94 21.05
C THR A 63 -7.77 -21.39 20.96
N GLN A 64 -8.15 -21.95 22.12
CA GLN A 64 -8.69 -23.31 22.23
C GLN A 64 -10.12 -23.36 22.77
N ASP A 65 -10.65 -22.18 23.11
CA ASP A 65 -11.89 -21.97 23.82
C ASP A 65 -12.77 -20.93 23.09
N ALA A 66 -12.77 -21.01 21.76
CA ALA A 66 -13.63 -20.21 20.87
C ALA A 66 -13.45 -18.69 21.07
N GLY A 67 -12.21 -18.25 21.34
CA GLY A 67 -11.86 -16.84 21.50
C GLY A 67 -11.92 -16.33 22.94
N GLU A 68 -12.29 -17.16 23.92
CA GLU A 68 -12.32 -16.74 25.33
C GLU A 68 -10.93 -16.38 25.87
N GLN A 69 -9.88 -17.11 25.46
CA GLN A 69 -8.48 -16.84 25.78
C GLN A 69 -7.60 -16.98 24.54
N TRP A 70 -6.67 -16.04 24.37
CA TRP A 70 -5.72 -16.03 23.25
C TRP A 70 -4.29 -16.13 23.74
N ARG A 71 -3.50 -16.96 23.04
CA ARG A 71 -2.04 -17.03 23.21
C ARG A 71 -1.37 -16.54 21.93
N LYS A 72 -0.41 -15.63 22.07
CA LYS A 72 0.51 -15.28 20.96
C LYS A 72 1.42 -16.47 20.69
N ILE A 73 1.41 -16.98 19.46
CA ILE A 73 2.17 -18.16 19.02
C ILE A 73 3.12 -17.84 17.85
N THR A 74 3.38 -16.57 17.57
CA THR A 74 4.29 -16.13 16.51
C THR A 74 5.68 -16.75 16.69
N PRO A 75 6.22 -17.50 15.72
CA PRO A 75 7.59 -17.98 15.79
C PRO A 75 8.58 -16.83 15.74
N GLN A 76 9.77 -17.05 16.31
CA GLN A 76 10.87 -16.11 16.17
C GLN A 76 11.44 -16.17 14.76
N THR A 77 11.77 -15.01 14.21
CA THR A 77 12.43 -14.85 12.92
C THR A 77 13.43 -13.69 13.00
N ASN A 78 14.48 -13.75 12.19
CA ASN A 78 15.46 -12.67 12.05
C ASN A 78 15.12 -11.72 10.90
N LEU A 79 14.07 -12.02 10.13
CA LEU A 79 13.61 -11.16 9.05
C LEU A 79 13.03 -9.86 9.62
N PHE A 80 13.33 -8.75 8.95
CA PHE A 80 12.93 -7.41 9.39
C PHE A 80 11.55 -7.04 8.83
N GLU A 81 10.57 -6.78 9.70
CA GLU A 81 9.18 -6.48 9.32
C GLU A 81 8.60 -7.45 8.27
N PRO A 82 8.62 -8.78 8.53
CA PRO A 82 8.24 -9.76 7.53
C PRO A 82 6.73 -9.79 7.29
N TYR A 83 6.33 -10.00 6.04
CA TYR A 83 4.98 -10.44 5.75
C TYR A 83 4.79 -11.88 6.22
N LEU A 84 3.66 -12.18 6.85
CA LEU A 84 3.35 -13.48 7.46
C LEU A 84 2.19 -14.14 6.74
N LEU A 85 2.33 -15.40 6.33
CA LEU A 85 1.23 -16.26 5.90
C LEU A 85 1.04 -17.40 6.90
N THR A 86 -0.21 -17.88 7.08
CA THR A 86 -0.55 -18.92 8.05
C THR A 86 -1.44 -20.01 7.45
N SER A 87 -1.21 -21.27 7.81
CA SER A 87 -2.05 -22.41 7.44
C SER A 87 -2.03 -23.47 8.52
N PHE A 88 -3.18 -23.73 9.16
CA PHE A 88 -3.36 -24.85 10.10
C PHE A 88 -4.23 -25.93 9.46
N THR A 89 -3.75 -27.17 9.48
CA THR A 89 -4.47 -28.31 8.90
C THR A 89 -5.15 -29.15 9.98
N THR A 90 -4.59 -29.16 11.18
CA THR A 90 -5.16 -29.80 12.37
C THR A 90 -4.78 -29.00 13.61
N SER A 91 -5.36 -29.34 14.76
CA SER A 91 -5.04 -28.72 16.05
C SER A 91 -3.54 -28.58 16.31
N ASN A 92 -2.78 -29.64 16.04
CA ASN A 92 -1.36 -29.66 16.35
C ASN A 92 -0.49 -29.21 15.17
N LEU A 93 -0.96 -29.38 13.94
CA LEU A 93 -0.17 -29.17 12.73
C LEU A 93 -0.48 -27.82 12.09
N GLY A 94 0.50 -26.93 12.14
CA GLY A 94 0.41 -25.61 11.53
C GLY A 94 1.71 -25.21 10.86
N PHE A 95 1.58 -24.35 9.87
CA PHE A 95 2.68 -23.80 9.09
C PHE A 95 2.54 -22.29 9.01
N VAL A 96 3.67 -21.61 9.11
CA VAL A 96 3.77 -20.19 8.80
C VAL A 96 4.91 -19.93 7.83
N LEU A 97 4.74 -18.93 7.00
CA LEU A 97 5.77 -18.47 6.07
C LEU A 97 6.01 -16.98 6.35
N PHE A 98 7.24 -16.65 6.72
CA PHE A 98 7.72 -15.28 6.79
C PHE A 98 8.44 -14.92 5.50
N LEU A 99 8.23 -13.69 5.04
CA LEU A 99 8.77 -13.18 3.80
C LEU A 99 9.25 -11.75 3.95
N THR A 100 10.46 -11.47 3.51
CA THR A 100 10.91 -10.11 3.19
C THR A 100 11.50 -10.11 1.79
N GLN A 101 11.30 -9.02 1.06
CA GLN A 101 11.83 -8.91 -0.30
C GLN A 101 12.65 -7.64 -0.47
N THR A 102 13.79 -7.82 -1.14
CA THR A 102 14.54 -6.74 -1.77
C THR A 102 14.14 -6.70 -3.25
N GLU A 103 14.98 -6.12 -4.09
CA GLU A 103 14.74 -6.04 -5.54
C GLU A 103 15.36 -7.19 -6.33
N THR A 104 16.25 -7.92 -5.69
CA THR A 104 17.00 -9.00 -6.34
C THR A 104 16.79 -10.32 -5.66
N THR A 105 16.36 -10.28 -4.40
CA THR A 105 16.17 -11.47 -3.60
C THR A 105 14.90 -11.36 -2.78
N VAL A 106 14.24 -12.50 -2.64
CA VAL A 106 13.35 -12.79 -1.55
C VAL A 106 14.11 -13.58 -0.50
N ASP A 107 13.92 -13.22 0.76
CA ASP A 107 14.32 -14.02 1.92
C ASP A 107 13.04 -14.58 2.54
N LEU A 108 12.99 -15.89 2.74
CA LEU A 108 11.79 -16.61 3.14
C LEU A 108 12.10 -17.69 4.16
N GLU A 109 11.31 -17.73 5.23
CA GLU A 109 11.38 -18.79 6.24
C GLU A 109 10.03 -19.48 6.40
N ILE A 110 10.01 -20.81 6.27
CA ILE A 110 8.83 -21.62 6.60
C ILE A 110 9.06 -22.28 7.95
N HIS A 111 8.13 -22.10 8.88
CA HIS A 111 8.15 -22.74 10.20
C HIS A 111 6.96 -23.67 10.34
N LYS A 112 7.20 -24.86 10.89
CA LYS A 112 6.20 -25.89 11.19
C LYS A 112 6.04 -26.03 12.70
N THR A 113 4.81 -26.18 13.16
CA THR A 113 4.48 -26.62 14.52
C THR A 113 3.77 -27.97 14.50
N SER A 114 4.03 -28.78 15.52
CA SER A 114 3.30 -30.01 15.84
C SER A 114 2.75 -29.96 17.27
N SER A 115 2.61 -28.74 17.82
CA SER A 115 2.35 -28.48 19.24
C SER A 115 1.48 -27.25 19.45
N GLN A 116 0.54 -26.95 18.54
CA GLN A 116 -0.37 -25.79 18.65
C GLN A 116 0.40 -24.45 18.76
N GLY A 117 1.55 -24.35 18.10
CA GLY A 117 2.40 -23.16 18.13
C GLY A 117 3.20 -22.97 19.43
N ASN A 118 3.25 -23.95 20.32
CA ASN A 118 4.14 -23.92 21.50
C ASN A 118 5.61 -24.00 21.10
N THR A 119 5.91 -24.80 20.07
CA THR A 119 7.23 -24.96 19.49
C THR A 119 7.15 -24.92 17.98
N TRP A 120 8.16 -24.33 17.37
CA TRP A 120 8.30 -24.19 15.93
C TRP A 120 9.65 -24.75 15.48
N SER A 121 9.65 -25.41 14.34
CA SER A 121 10.84 -25.91 13.66
C SER A 121 10.90 -25.39 12.24
N LEU A 122 12.07 -24.92 11.81
CA LEU A 122 12.30 -24.47 10.44
C LEU A 122 12.13 -25.64 9.46
N VAL A 123 11.36 -25.43 8.40
CA VAL A 123 11.25 -26.33 7.25
C VAL A 123 12.34 -25.95 6.26
N THR A 124 13.30 -26.85 6.04
CA THR A 124 14.35 -26.64 5.03
C THR A 124 13.84 -27.12 3.67
N GLY A 125 13.82 -26.23 2.69
CA GLY A 125 13.40 -26.56 1.34
C GLY A 125 13.93 -25.58 0.30
N ASN A 126 13.49 -25.76 -0.95
CA ASN A 126 14.00 -24.98 -2.09
C ASN A 126 13.05 -23.88 -2.60
N LEU A 127 12.00 -23.52 -1.86
CA LEU A 127 11.00 -22.55 -2.33
C LEU A 127 11.62 -21.18 -2.58
N GLU A 128 12.42 -20.66 -1.64
CA GLU A 128 13.10 -19.36 -1.76
C GLU A 128 13.96 -19.32 -3.04
N GLU A 129 14.77 -20.36 -3.26
CA GLU A 129 15.60 -20.50 -4.47
C GLU A 129 14.73 -20.52 -5.73
N LYS A 130 13.63 -21.29 -5.74
CA LYS A 130 12.71 -21.38 -6.87
C LYS A 130 12.04 -20.04 -7.19
N ILE A 131 11.64 -19.28 -6.17
CA ILE A 131 11.05 -17.95 -6.36
C ILE A 131 12.10 -16.99 -6.90
N ASN A 132 13.31 -16.96 -6.32
CA ASN A 132 14.43 -16.14 -6.78
C ASN A 132 14.86 -16.48 -8.22
N GLN A 133 14.72 -17.73 -8.67
CA GLN A 133 15.00 -18.14 -10.05
C GLN A 133 13.89 -17.78 -11.03
N LYS A 134 12.63 -17.81 -10.59
CA LYS A 134 11.46 -17.73 -11.47
C LYS A 134 10.95 -16.30 -11.64
N PHE A 135 11.04 -15.48 -10.60
CA PHE A 135 10.47 -14.14 -10.54
C PHE A 135 11.55 -13.07 -10.51
N SER A 136 11.22 -11.90 -11.04
CA SER A 136 11.93 -10.66 -10.71
C SER A 136 11.30 -10.05 -9.46
N GLN A 137 12.13 -9.50 -8.59
CA GLN A 137 11.74 -8.99 -7.28
C GLN A 137 11.67 -7.45 -7.34
N PRO A 138 10.80 -6.83 -6.53
CA PRO A 138 9.75 -7.48 -5.75
C PRO A 138 8.66 -8.07 -6.65
N PHE A 139 7.98 -9.12 -6.18
CA PHE A 139 6.74 -9.62 -6.81
C PHE A 139 5.52 -9.06 -6.05
N GLY A 140 4.33 -9.18 -6.66
CA GLY A 140 3.11 -8.51 -6.21
C GLY A 140 2.50 -9.10 -4.93
N GLU A 141 2.04 -10.34 -5.00
CA GLU A 141 1.31 -11.00 -3.92
C GLU A 141 1.79 -12.46 -3.76
N ILE A 142 1.70 -13.00 -2.54
CA ILE A 142 1.96 -14.40 -2.25
C ILE A 142 0.87 -14.96 -1.35
N GLN A 143 0.46 -16.19 -1.66
CA GLN A 143 -0.56 -16.93 -0.90
C GLN A 143 -0.06 -18.34 -0.66
N MET A 144 -0.52 -18.97 0.41
CA MET A 144 -0.18 -20.35 0.71
C MET A 144 -1.35 -21.14 1.27
N GLN A 145 -1.33 -22.45 1.03
CA GLN A 145 -2.25 -23.40 1.62
C GLN A 145 -1.52 -24.72 1.88
N TRP A 146 -1.67 -25.26 3.07
CA TRP A 146 -1.31 -26.64 3.39
C TRP A 146 -2.57 -27.49 3.46
N LEU A 147 -2.54 -28.68 2.89
CA LEU A 147 -3.65 -29.64 2.95
C LEU A 147 -3.46 -30.65 4.08
N ASP A 148 -2.22 -31.07 4.29
CA ASP A 148 -1.83 -32.05 5.29
C ASP A 148 -0.36 -31.83 5.70
N GLU A 149 0.34 -32.84 6.21
CA GLU A 149 1.75 -32.72 6.61
C GLU A 149 2.73 -32.69 5.44
N GLU A 150 2.32 -33.18 4.27
CA GLU A 150 3.19 -33.37 3.11
C GLU A 150 2.82 -32.43 1.95
N ASN A 151 1.54 -32.12 1.78
CA ASN A 151 1.01 -31.48 0.58
C ASN A 151 0.74 -29.99 0.81
N ALA A 152 1.40 -29.16 0.00
CA ALA A 152 1.36 -27.71 0.14
C ALA A 152 1.39 -27.00 -1.21
N MET A 153 0.77 -25.82 -1.24
CA MET A 153 0.69 -24.96 -2.41
C MET A 153 1.05 -23.54 -2.02
N VAL A 154 1.87 -22.89 -2.86
CA VAL A 154 2.22 -21.48 -2.74
C VAL A 154 2.03 -20.82 -4.10
N LEU A 155 1.17 -19.83 -4.18
CA LEU A 155 0.96 -19.03 -5.39
C LEU A 155 1.72 -17.73 -5.24
N VAL A 156 2.54 -17.39 -6.24
CA VAL A 156 3.25 -16.11 -6.32
C VAL A 156 2.76 -15.35 -7.55
N LYS A 157 2.30 -14.12 -7.34
CA LYS A 157 1.77 -13.20 -8.35
C LYS A 157 2.82 -12.15 -8.72
N GLU A 158 2.98 -11.90 -10.01
CA GLU A 158 3.85 -10.86 -10.56
C GLU A 158 3.22 -9.46 -10.46
N PHE A 159 4.05 -8.43 -10.34
CA PHE A 159 3.60 -7.05 -10.56
C PHE A 159 3.24 -6.85 -12.03
N THR A 160 1.95 -6.91 -12.31
CA THR A 160 1.37 -6.79 -13.64
C THR A 160 0.39 -5.62 -13.69
N SER A 161 0.02 -5.15 -14.89
CA SER A 161 -1.02 -4.11 -15.01
C SER A 161 -2.40 -4.69 -14.68
N SER A 162 -3.39 -3.84 -14.42
CA SER A 162 -4.76 -4.27 -14.02
C SER A 162 -5.45 -5.24 -15.00
N ASN A 163 -4.94 -5.37 -16.23
CA ASN A 163 -5.49 -6.26 -17.26
C ASN A 163 -4.82 -7.64 -17.29
N PHE A 164 -3.77 -7.86 -16.48
CA PHE A 164 -3.04 -9.11 -16.43
C PHE A 164 -2.91 -9.56 -14.97
N SER A 165 -3.04 -10.86 -14.74
CA SER A 165 -2.80 -11.48 -13.45
C SER A 165 -1.90 -12.67 -13.70
N LEU A 166 -0.58 -12.44 -13.71
CA LEU A 166 0.41 -13.48 -14.01
C LEU A 166 1.05 -13.99 -12.73
N GLY A 167 1.39 -15.27 -12.71
CA GLY A 167 2.07 -15.88 -11.57
C GLY A 167 2.40 -17.35 -11.79
N THR A 168 2.87 -18.00 -10.75
CA THR A 168 3.22 -19.43 -10.75
C THR A 168 2.74 -20.07 -9.46
N LEU A 169 2.09 -21.23 -9.60
CA LEU A 169 1.73 -22.08 -8.47
C LEU A 169 2.87 -23.06 -8.19
N PHE A 170 3.47 -22.98 -7.02
CA PHE A 170 4.41 -23.97 -6.52
C PHE A 170 3.66 -25.03 -5.71
N VAL A 171 3.96 -26.30 -5.96
CA VAL A 171 3.35 -27.43 -5.25
C VAL A 171 4.44 -28.33 -4.66
N SER A 172 4.31 -28.67 -3.39
CA SER A 172 5.13 -29.65 -2.66
C SER A 172 4.25 -30.83 -2.22
N ASN A 173 4.86 -32.01 -2.14
CA ASN A 173 4.26 -33.26 -1.68
C ASN A 173 5.17 -34.00 -0.68
N ASP A 174 6.10 -33.29 -0.07
CA ASP A 174 7.12 -33.82 0.84
C ASP A 174 7.35 -32.91 2.06
N GLY A 175 6.33 -32.12 2.42
CA GLY A 175 6.38 -31.26 3.59
C GLY A 175 7.21 -30.00 3.36
N GLY A 176 7.20 -29.46 2.15
CA GLY A 176 7.87 -28.21 1.80
C GLY A 176 9.36 -28.35 1.50
N GLY A 177 9.89 -29.58 1.45
CA GLY A 177 11.29 -29.86 1.11
C GLY A 177 11.59 -29.55 -0.35
N HIS A 178 10.71 -29.98 -1.26
CA HIS A 178 10.85 -29.77 -2.70
C HIS A 178 9.58 -29.17 -3.30
N TRP A 179 9.75 -28.10 -4.08
CA TRP A 179 8.68 -27.39 -4.76
C TRP A 179 8.78 -27.51 -6.28
N SER A 180 7.63 -27.81 -6.90
CA SER A 180 7.46 -27.93 -8.34
C SER A 180 6.55 -26.80 -8.87
N ALA A 181 7.00 -26.10 -9.91
CA ALA A 181 6.24 -25.01 -10.52
C ALA A 181 5.15 -25.55 -11.47
N ARG A 182 3.98 -24.91 -11.46
CA ARG A 182 2.85 -25.15 -12.36
C ARG A 182 2.35 -23.82 -12.90
N GLU A 183 1.97 -23.82 -14.17
CA GLU A 183 1.33 -22.67 -14.79
C GLU A 183 -0.12 -22.53 -14.31
N VAL A 184 -0.57 -21.29 -14.20
CA VAL A 184 -1.92 -20.94 -13.76
C VAL A 184 -2.56 -20.00 -14.80
N PRO A 185 -3.89 -20.04 -14.96
CA PRO A 185 -4.58 -19.16 -15.91
C PRO A 185 -4.54 -17.70 -15.46
N VAL A 186 -4.60 -17.47 -14.14
CA VAL A 186 -4.47 -16.18 -13.46
C VAL A 186 -3.74 -16.40 -12.13
N ALA A 187 -3.28 -15.35 -11.47
CA ALA A 187 -2.66 -15.44 -10.15
C ALA A 187 -3.50 -14.66 -9.12
N GLU A 188 -4.66 -15.21 -8.80
CA GLU A 188 -5.61 -14.68 -7.80
C GLU A 188 -5.86 -15.69 -6.68
N ASN A 189 -6.62 -15.28 -5.65
CA ASN A 189 -7.01 -16.11 -4.51
C ASN A 189 -7.40 -17.53 -4.97
N PHE A 190 -6.82 -18.53 -4.32
CA PHE A 190 -7.07 -19.93 -4.64
C PHE A 190 -7.34 -20.78 -3.39
N VAL A 191 -8.03 -21.90 -3.58
CA VAL A 191 -8.21 -22.94 -2.58
C VAL A 191 -8.20 -24.31 -3.22
N PHE A 192 -7.55 -25.28 -2.59
CA PHE A 192 -7.68 -26.69 -2.90
C PHE A 192 -8.48 -27.40 -1.82
N LEU A 193 -9.44 -28.21 -2.26
CA LEU A 193 -10.31 -29.02 -1.40
C LEU A 193 -9.65 -30.37 -1.06
N ASP A 194 -8.75 -30.81 -1.93
CA ASP A 194 -7.85 -31.96 -1.78
C ASP A 194 -6.69 -31.81 -2.79
N GLN A 195 -5.81 -32.81 -2.89
CA GLN A 195 -4.65 -32.78 -3.78
C GLN A 195 -4.99 -32.71 -5.29
N GLN A 196 -6.25 -32.94 -5.67
CA GLN A 196 -6.70 -32.95 -7.07
C GLN A 196 -7.61 -31.76 -7.39
N ILE A 197 -8.52 -31.40 -6.50
CA ILE A 197 -9.55 -30.40 -6.77
C ILE A 197 -9.13 -29.03 -6.25
N GLY A 198 -8.91 -28.09 -7.16
CA GLY A 198 -8.57 -26.70 -6.87
C GLY A 198 -9.53 -25.71 -7.51
N PHE A 199 -9.68 -24.55 -6.89
CA PHE A 199 -10.45 -23.41 -7.36
C PHE A 199 -9.61 -22.14 -7.25
N MET A 200 -9.86 -21.20 -8.14
CA MET A 200 -9.20 -19.90 -8.18
C MET A 200 -10.17 -18.84 -8.71
N LEU A 201 -10.13 -17.64 -8.13
CA LEU A 201 -10.99 -16.55 -8.54
C LEU A 201 -10.68 -16.08 -9.97
N ASN A 202 -11.70 -15.64 -10.70
CA ASN A 202 -11.52 -14.98 -11.98
C ASN A 202 -11.60 -13.45 -11.80
N PRO A 203 -10.51 -12.70 -12.02
CA PRO A 203 -10.52 -11.25 -11.84
C PRO A 203 -11.32 -10.51 -12.93
N ALA A 204 -11.65 -11.18 -14.04
CA ALA A 204 -12.41 -10.58 -15.14
C ALA A 204 -13.93 -10.70 -15.00
N ASP A 205 -14.42 -11.66 -14.21
CA ASP A 205 -15.84 -11.94 -14.04
C ASP A 205 -16.10 -12.64 -12.70
N SER A 206 -16.75 -11.94 -11.77
CA SER A 206 -17.06 -12.40 -10.42
C SER A 206 -18.07 -13.56 -10.37
N GLN A 207 -18.74 -13.86 -11.48
CA GLN A 207 -19.69 -14.98 -11.63
C GLN A 207 -19.02 -16.27 -12.15
N SER A 208 -17.69 -16.29 -12.23
CA SER A 208 -16.94 -17.42 -12.73
C SER A 208 -15.70 -17.72 -11.90
N LEU A 209 -15.27 -18.97 -11.94
CA LEU A 209 -14.08 -19.47 -11.24
C LEU A 209 -13.23 -20.29 -12.21
N TYR A 210 -11.93 -20.40 -11.96
CA TYR A 210 -11.12 -21.45 -12.56
C TYR A 210 -11.14 -22.68 -11.67
N ARG A 211 -11.33 -23.86 -12.26
CA ARG A 211 -11.31 -25.15 -11.55
C ARG A 211 -10.24 -26.08 -12.10
N SER A 212 -9.49 -26.70 -11.20
CA SER A 212 -8.62 -27.84 -11.51
C SER A 212 -9.19 -29.13 -10.92
N LEU A 213 -8.98 -30.25 -11.64
CA LEU A 213 -9.32 -31.62 -11.19
C LEU A 213 -8.09 -32.54 -11.16
N ASP A 214 -6.89 -31.97 -11.35
CA ASP A 214 -5.62 -32.70 -11.46
C ASP A 214 -4.48 -32.07 -10.61
N GLY A 215 -4.86 -31.31 -9.58
CA GLY A 215 -3.96 -30.68 -8.63
C GLY A 215 -3.38 -29.35 -9.13
N GLY A 216 -3.98 -28.72 -10.13
CA GLY A 216 -3.49 -27.48 -10.73
C GLY A 216 -2.50 -27.72 -11.88
N LYS A 217 -2.53 -28.90 -12.54
CA LYS A 217 -1.79 -29.11 -13.79
C LYS A 217 -2.55 -28.55 -14.98
N SER A 218 -3.88 -28.56 -14.91
CA SER A 218 -4.77 -27.90 -15.85
C SER A 218 -5.92 -27.22 -15.13
N TRP A 219 -6.44 -26.16 -15.75
CA TRP A 219 -7.52 -25.33 -15.24
C TRP A 219 -8.58 -25.14 -16.32
N THR A 220 -9.85 -25.21 -15.92
CA THR A 220 -11.00 -24.99 -16.79
C THR A 220 -11.83 -23.85 -16.21
N LEU A 221 -12.22 -22.89 -17.06
CA LEU A 221 -13.15 -21.84 -16.68
C LEU A 221 -14.53 -22.45 -16.39
N LEU A 222 -15.07 -22.11 -15.22
CA LEU A 222 -16.35 -22.55 -14.69
C LEU A 222 -17.26 -21.33 -14.58
N GLU A 223 -18.21 -21.22 -15.48
CA GLU A 223 -19.30 -20.26 -15.38
C GLU A 223 -20.33 -20.79 -14.38
N LEU A 224 -20.67 -19.98 -13.37
CA LEU A 224 -21.65 -20.34 -12.36
C LEU A 224 -23.04 -19.92 -12.82
N SER A 225 -24.00 -20.84 -12.69
CA SER A 225 -25.41 -20.56 -12.95
C SER A 225 -26.21 -20.73 -11.67
N MET A 226 -26.86 -19.65 -11.22
CA MET A 226 -27.63 -19.67 -9.98
C MET A 226 -28.97 -20.40 -10.13
N PRO A 227 -29.45 -21.08 -9.08
CA PRO A 227 -30.80 -21.61 -9.05
C PRO A 227 -31.83 -20.50 -9.20
N GLN A 228 -32.96 -20.78 -9.84
CA GLN A 228 -34.06 -19.82 -10.00
C GLN A 228 -34.57 -19.25 -8.67
N SER A 229 -34.40 -19.97 -7.56
CA SER A 229 -34.81 -19.52 -6.23
C SER A 229 -34.06 -18.31 -5.69
N LEU A 230 -32.91 -17.96 -6.28
CA LEU A 230 -32.08 -16.81 -5.88
C LEU A 230 -32.20 -15.63 -6.86
N ASP A 231 -33.09 -15.73 -7.87
CA ASP A 231 -33.52 -14.73 -8.89
C ASP A 231 -32.69 -13.45 -9.02
N SER A 232 -31.38 -13.59 -9.27
CA SER A 232 -30.48 -12.48 -9.53
C SER A 232 -29.57 -12.79 -10.70
N ASN A 233 -29.46 -11.83 -11.63
CA ASN A 233 -28.52 -11.87 -12.75
C ASN A 233 -27.12 -11.35 -12.37
N LEU A 234 -26.94 -10.85 -11.14
CA LEU A 234 -25.71 -10.23 -10.66
C LEU A 234 -25.37 -10.76 -9.27
N PHE A 235 -24.30 -11.54 -9.19
CA PHE A 235 -23.74 -12.03 -7.93
C PHE A 235 -22.21 -12.03 -7.99
N GLU A 236 -21.60 -12.08 -6.82
CA GLU A 236 -20.16 -12.27 -6.66
C GLU A 236 -19.91 -13.59 -5.95
N SER A 237 -19.08 -14.44 -6.54
CA SER A 237 -18.65 -15.69 -5.90
C SER A 237 -17.33 -15.50 -5.14
N ASP A 238 -17.16 -16.25 -4.05
CA ASP A 238 -15.88 -16.43 -3.36
C ASP A 238 -15.34 -17.85 -3.58
N LEU A 239 -14.28 -18.23 -2.90
CA LEU A 239 -13.70 -19.56 -2.94
C LEU A 239 -14.52 -20.59 -2.14
N PRO A 240 -14.64 -21.84 -2.62
CA PRO A 240 -15.39 -22.86 -1.89
C PRO A 240 -14.77 -23.29 -0.55
N ILE A 241 -15.65 -23.59 0.40
CA ILE A 241 -15.32 -24.09 1.73
C ILE A 241 -15.69 -25.57 1.80
N LYS A 242 -14.72 -26.43 2.16
CA LYS A 242 -14.95 -27.86 2.41
C LYS A 242 -15.19 -28.11 3.89
N LEU A 243 -16.34 -28.71 4.20
CA LEU A 243 -16.75 -29.05 5.55
C LEU A 243 -16.13 -30.37 6.02
N LYS A 244 -16.19 -30.63 7.34
CA LYS A 244 -15.72 -31.90 7.94
C LYS A 244 -16.41 -33.12 7.32
N ASN A 245 -17.70 -33.00 7.00
CA ASN A 245 -18.51 -34.06 6.38
C ASN A 245 -18.26 -34.21 4.87
N GLN A 246 -17.24 -33.56 4.31
CA GLN A 246 -16.85 -33.54 2.89
C GLN A 246 -17.82 -32.80 1.95
N GLN A 247 -18.92 -32.24 2.46
CA GLN A 247 -19.73 -31.32 1.67
C GLN A 247 -18.96 -30.04 1.39
N VAL A 248 -19.30 -29.38 0.28
CA VAL A 248 -18.62 -28.17 -0.16
C VAL A 248 -19.64 -27.10 -0.42
N TYR A 249 -19.39 -25.92 0.13
CA TYR A 249 -20.24 -24.75 -0.03
C TYR A 249 -19.48 -23.63 -0.69
N LEU A 250 -20.18 -22.87 -1.51
CA LEU A 250 -19.65 -21.71 -2.22
C LEU A 250 -20.28 -20.45 -1.60
N PRO A 251 -19.49 -19.55 -1.00
CA PRO A 251 -19.99 -18.25 -0.58
C PRO A 251 -20.35 -17.40 -1.79
N ILE A 252 -21.54 -16.82 -1.76
CA ILE A 252 -22.09 -15.98 -2.84
C ILE A 252 -22.75 -14.75 -2.24
N LYS A 253 -22.39 -13.59 -2.76
CA LYS A 253 -23.02 -12.31 -2.44
C LYS A 253 -23.99 -11.93 -3.57
N ILE A 254 -25.24 -11.65 -3.23
CA ILE A 254 -26.24 -11.14 -4.16
C ILE A 254 -26.45 -9.66 -3.89
N THR A 255 -26.29 -8.83 -4.92
CA THR A 255 -26.54 -7.39 -4.86
C THR A 255 -27.82 -7.07 -5.61
N GLU A 256 -28.85 -6.67 -4.87
CA GLU A 256 -30.11 -6.18 -5.43
C GLU A 256 -30.13 -4.66 -5.42
N SER A 257 -30.68 -4.04 -6.48
CA SER A 257 -30.62 -2.57 -6.69
C SER A 257 -31.33 -1.73 -5.62
N GLU A 258 -32.13 -2.34 -4.74
CA GLU A 258 -32.95 -1.65 -3.73
C GLU A 258 -32.95 -2.35 -2.35
N ALA A 259 -32.22 -3.45 -2.15
CA ALA A 259 -32.17 -4.21 -0.89
C ALA A 259 -30.74 -4.25 -0.31
N GLU A 260 -30.63 -4.58 0.99
CA GLU A 260 -29.33 -4.88 1.62
C GLU A 260 -28.69 -6.07 0.89
N ASP A 261 -27.37 -5.99 0.66
CA ASP A 261 -26.61 -7.11 0.13
C ASP A 261 -26.82 -8.34 1.01
N VAL A 262 -27.11 -9.50 0.41
CA VAL A 262 -27.29 -10.76 1.14
C VAL A 262 -26.23 -11.77 0.73
N ASP A 263 -25.50 -12.26 1.72
CA ASP A 263 -24.53 -13.33 1.57
C ASP A 263 -25.18 -14.70 1.82
N PHE A 264 -24.79 -15.69 1.02
CA PHE A 264 -25.29 -17.06 1.09
C PHE A 264 -24.13 -18.06 1.02
N LEU A 265 -24.29 -19.20 1.70
CA LEU A 265 -23.55 -20.41 1.36
C LEU A 265 -24.43 -21.29 0.48
N VAL A 266 -23.95 -21.62 -0.71
CA VAL A 266 -24.66 -22.50 -1.64
C VAL A 266 -23.90 -23.80 -1.78
N LYS A 267 -24.55 -24.92 -1.51
CA LYS A 267 -23.91 -26.24 -1.66
C LYS A 267 -23.59 -26.52 -3.12
N ILE A 268 -22.38 -27.01 -3.36
CA ILE A 268 -21.87 -27.37 -4.68
C ILE A 268 -21.36 -28.81 -4.72
N GLU A 269 -21.36 -29.39 -5.91
CA GLU A 269 -20.73 -30.68 -6.24
C GLU A 269 -19.44 -30.44 -7.05
N PRO A 270 -18.26 -30.38 -6.42
CA PRO A 270 -17.03 -29.84 -7.05
C PRO A 270 -16.57 -30.60 -8.30
N LYS A 271 -16.85 -31.91 -8.36
CA LYS A 271 -16.48 -32.79 -9.48
C LYS A 271 -17.51 -32.81 -10.60
N ALA A 272 -18.69 -32.23 -10.38
CA ALA A 272 -19.77 -32.26 -11.36
C ALA A 272 -19.46 -31.37 -12.57
N THR A 273 -20.25 -31.49 -13.63
CA THR A 273 -20.13 -30.57 -14.78
C THR A 273 -20.60 -29.16 -14.36
N PRO A 274 -20.14 -28.08 -15.03
CA PRO A 274 -20.58 -26.71 -14.72
C PRO A 274 -22.09 -26.56 -14.55
N LYS A 275 -22.88 -27.17 -15.45
CA LYS A 275 -24.34 -27.12 -15.45
C LYS A 275 -25.03 -27.88 -14.31
N SER A 276 -24.31 -28.76 -13.64
CA SER A 276 -24.84 -29.66 -12.61
C SER A 276 -24.13 -29.48 -11.27
N MET A 277 -23.34 -28.41 -11.12
CA MET A 277 -22.54 -28.16 -9.94
C MET A 277 -23.38 -27.64 -8.79
N ILE A 278 -24.36 -26.79 -9.08
CA ILE A 278 -25.38 -26.35 -8.12
C ILE A 278 -26.67 -27.11 -8.46
N SER A 279 -27.29 -27.70 -7.45
CA SER A 279 -28.61 -28.34 -7.60
C SER A 279 -29.66 -27.29 -7.95
N THR A 280 -30.35 -27.44 -9.07
CA THR A 280 -31.41 -26.49 -9.49
C THR A 280 -32.79 -26.88 -8.96
N GLU A 281 -33.01 -28.15 -8.59
CA GLU A 281 -34.30 -28.65 -8.10
C GLU A 281 -34.47 -28.46 -6.59
N THR A 282 -33.41 -28.72 -5.83
CA THR A 282 -33.37 -28.61 -4.36
C THR A 282 -32.02 -28.04 -3.90
N PRO A 283 -31.74 -26.75 -4.16
CA PRO A 283 -30.51 -26.14 -3.69
C PRO A 283 -30.49 -26.07 -2.16
N ASP A 284 -29.36 -26.46 -1.57
CA ASP A 284 -29.09 -26.28 -0.14
C ASP A 284 -28.39 -24.93 0.03
N ILE A 285 -29.13 -23.96 0.58
CA ILE A 285 -28.76 -22.55 0.66
C ILE A 285 -28.90 -22.10 2.11
N ILE A 286 -27.83 -21.52 2.66
CA ILE A 286 -27.80 -21.00 4.02
C ILE A 286 -27.56 -19.50 3.94
N PRO A 287 -28.51 -18.66 4.34
CA PRO A 287 -28.33 -17.21 4.36
C PRO A 287 -27.41 -16.80 5.52
N ILE A 288 -26.50 -15.86 5.25
CA ILE A 288 -25.61 -15.26 6.24
C ILE A 288 -26.14 -13.85 6.51
N LEU A 289 -26.87 -13.68 7.61
CA LEU A 289 -27.54 -12.42 7.93
C LEU A 289 -26.95 -11.80 9.20
N PRO A 290 -25.79 -11.11 9.10
CA PRO A 290 -25.22 -10.41 10.25
C PRO A 290 -26.17 -9.31 10.77
N PRO A 291 -26.03 -8.87 12.04
CA PRO A 291 -26.92 -7.87 12.62
C PRO A 291 -26.86 -6.52 11.88
N SER A 292 -28.01 -6.02 11.43
CA SER A 292 -28.16 -4.78 10.63
C SER A 292 -27.77 -3.46 11.31
N LYS A 293 -27.25 -3.48 12.55
CA LYS A 293 -26.87 -2.28 13.32
C LYS A 293 -25.37 -1.96 13.29
N GLN A 294 -24.58 -2.64 12.47
CA GLN A 294 -23.13 -2.42 12.39
C GLN A 294 -22.78 -1.35 11.35
N LYS A 295 -21.73 -0.55 11.62
CA LYS A 295 -21.28 0.52 10.72
C LYS A 295 -20.90 -0.08 9.37
N GLN A 296 -21.70 0.16 8.34
CA GLN A 296 -21.39 -0.29 6.99
C GLN A 296 -20.20 0.48 6.42
N PRO A 297 -19.34 -0.15 5.60
CA PRO A 297 -18.28 0.55 4.89
C PRO A 297 -18.88 1.70 4.06
N SER A 298 -18.34 2.91 4.22
CA SER A 298 -18.81 4.09 3.47
C SER A 298 -18.66 4.02 1.93
N ASN A 299 -17.98 2.98 1.39
CA ASN A 299 -17.84 2.73 -0.05
C ASN A 299 -18.49 1.40 -0.45
N THR A 300 -19.32 1.42 -1.50
CA THR A 300 -20.06 0.27 -2.07
C THR A 300 -19.18 -0.78 -2.79
N ILE A 301 -17.85 -0.74 -2.63
CA ILE A 301 -16.90 -1.63 -3.33
C ILE A 301 -16.26 -2.63 -2.34
N ASP A 302 -16.20 -2.32 -1.05
CA ASP A 302 -15.61 -3.22 -0.05
C ASP A 302 -16.68 -4.18 0.48
N ARG A 303 -16.38 -5.49 0.48
CA ARG A 303 -17.24 -6.48 1.12
C ARG A 303 -17.30 -6.22 2.63
N GLN A 304 -18.51 -6.13 3.17
CA GLN A 304 -18.76 -6.03 4.61
C GLN A 304 -18.35 -7.32 5.35
N ILE A 305 -18.56 -8.48 4.72
CA ILE A 305 -18.04 -9.76 5.20
C ILE A 305 -16.69 -10.00 4.53
N SER A 306 -15.61 -9.88 5.30
CA SER A 306 -14.23 -10.02 4.78
C SER A 306 -13.81 -11.48 4.65
N VAL A 307 -14.37 -12.36 5.47
CA VAL A 307 -14.07 -13.80 5.46
C VAL A 307 -15.24 -14.58 6.06
N THR A 308 -15.51 -15.77 5.52
CA THR A 308 -16.48 -16.72 6.08
C THR A 308 -15.79 -18.04 6.35
N GLN A 309 -15.98 -18.59 7.55
CA GLN A 309 -15.45 -19.86 7.99
C GLN A 309 -16.57 -20.72 8.60
N THR A 310 -16.56 -22.01 8.31
CA THR A 310 -17.50 -22.97 8.92
C THR A 310 -16.96 -24.39 8.75
N LEU A 311 -17.29 -25.27 9.69
CA LEU A 311 -16.89 -26.68 9.65
C LEU A 311 -18.06 -27.64 9.36
N ASP A 312 -19.29 -27.16 9.49
CA ASP A 312 -20.52 -27.97 9.45
C ASP A 312 -21.75 -27.25 8.84
N ALA A 313 -21.58 -26.02 8.34
CA ALA A 313 -22.65 -25.16 7.82
C ALA A 313 -23.70 -24.71 8.87
N GLN A 314 -23.49 -24.99 10.16
CA GLN A 314 -24.38 -24.57 11.25
C GLN A 314 -23.68 -23.58 12.16
N ASP A 315 -22.44 -23.84 12.53
CA ASP A 315 -21.58 -22.92 13.25
C ASP A 315 -20.79 -22.07 12.25
N LEU A 316 -21.30 -20.86 11.99
CA LEU A 316 -20.74 -19.92 11.05
C LEU A 316 -19.88 -18.89 11.78
N TRP A 317 -18.71 -18.60 11.24
CA TRP A 317 -17.80 -17.58 11.73
C TRP A 317 -17.53 -16.60 10.62
N ILE A 318 -17.66 -15.31 10.88
CA ILE A 318 -17.41 -14.27 9.90
C ILE A 318 -16.49 -13.19 10.46
N GLY A 319 -15.63 -12.67 9.61
CA GLY A 319 -14.95 -11.41 9.82
C GLY A 319 -15.80 -10.31 9.22
N LEU A 320 -16.10 -9.30 10.01
CA LEU A 320 -16.92 -8.18 9.57
C LEU A 320 -16.08 -6.91 9.60
N THR A 321 -15.92 -6.31 8.42
CA THR A 321 -15.29 -5.01 8.24
C THR A 321 -16.34 -3.92 8.31
N GLY A 322 -16.03 -2.90 9.08
CA GLY A 322 -16.81 -1.69 9.20
C GLY A 322 -15.95 -0.47 8.94
N GLY A 323 -16.60 0.65 8.72
CA GLY A 323 -15.90 1.91 8.67
C GLY A 323 -16.76 3.03 8.13
N ASP A 324 -16.67 4.18 8.76
CA ASP A 324 -17.42 5.36 8.37
C ASP A 324 -16.49 6.55 8.33
N CYS A 325 -16.65 7.39 7.31
CA CYS A 325 -15.95 8.63 7.17
C CYS A 325 -16.93 9.78 7.38
N HIS A 326 -16.86 10.39 8.56
CA HIS A 326 -17.67 11.55 8.87
C HIS A 326 -16.93 12.83 8.54
N SER A 327 -17.61 13.75 7.87
CA SER A 327 -17.13 15.11 7.61
C SER A 327 -17.84 16.08 8.54
N LEU A 328 -17.10 16.67 9.49
CA LEU A 328 -17.62 17.69 10.41
C LEU A 328 -17.10 19.07 10.04
N PRO A 329 -17.99 20.08 9.88
CA PRO A 329 -17.55 21.46 9.75
C PRO A 329 -16.84 21.91 11.03
N THR A 330 -15.62 22.42 10.92
CA THR A 330 -14.89 22.98 12.08
C THR A 330 -15.28 24.46 12.28
N GLU A 331 -15.19 24.97 13.52
CA GLU A 331 -15.53 26.37 13.86
C GLU A 331 -14.74 27.40 13.02
N GLU A 332 -13.60 26.99 12.45
CA GLU A 332 -12.75 27.80 11.58
C GLU A 332 -13.08 27.67 10.08
N GLY A 333 -14.22 27.04 9.75
CA GLY A 333 -14.69 26.91 8.37
C GLY A 333 -14.02 25.80 7.57
N GLY A 334 -13.39 24.81 8.21
CA GLY A 334 -12.88 23.58 7.59
C GLY A 334 -13.85 22.41 7.66
N VAL A 335 -13.44 21.27 7.11
CA VAL A 335 -14.11 19.97 7.23
C VAL A 335 -13.10 18.99 7.84
N GLU A 336 -13.33 18.54 9.06
CA GLU A 336 -12.59 17.42 9.64
C GLU A 336 -13.22 16.13 9.12
N ILE A 337 -12.48 15.36 8.32
CA ILE A 337 -12.89 14.03 7.87
C ILE A 337 -12.28 13.03 8.84
N THR A 338 -13.08 12.47 9.72
CA THR A 338 -12.65 11.36 10.57
C THR A 338 -13.14 10.08 9.94
N CYS A 339 -12.21 9.30 9.40
CA CYS A 339 -12.45 7.96 8.90
C CYS A 339 -12.12 6.96 10.00
N GLU A 340 -13.10 6.19 10.39
CA GLU A 340 -12.92 5.03 11.24
C GLU A 340 -12.91 3.80 10.34
N THR A 341 -11.96 2.88 10.55
CA THR A 341 -12.08 1.50 10.08
C THR A 341 -12.20 0.61 11.30
N SER A 342 -13.09 -0.37 11.24
CA SER A 342 -13.25 -1.36 12.30
C SER A 342 -13.29 -2.77 11.75
N TRP A 343 -12.90 -3.72 12.60
CA TRP A 343 -12.98 -5.13 12.31
C TRP A 343 -13.47 -5.88 13.55
N GLN A 344 -14.40 -6.80 13.38
CA GLN A 344 -14.88 -7.68 14.45
C GLN A 344 -15.10 -9.11 13.95
N MET A 345 -15.03 -10.06 14.88
CA MET A 345 -15.33 -11.46 14.62
C MET A 345 -16.69 -11.81 15.19
N LEU A 346 -17.56 -12.39 14.37
CA LEU A 346 -18.87 -12.87 14.81
C LEU A 346 -18.99 -14.37 14.61
N ARG A 347 -19.72 -15.02 15.50
CA ARG A 347 -20.08 -16.43 15.43
C ARG A 347 -21.60 -16.57 15.45
N SER A 348 -22.13 -17.47 14.64
CA SER A 348 -23.52 -17.88 14.65
C SER A 348 -23.60 -19.39 14.76
N GLN A 349 -24.06 -19.89 15.91
CA GLN A 349 -24.32 -21.31 16.11
C GLN A 349 -25.66 -21.79 15.52
N SER A 350 -26.41 -20.89 14.89
CA SER A 350 -27.76 -21.15 14.35
C SER A 350 -27.85 -20.95 12.84
N GLY A 351 -26.81 -21.33 12.09
CA GLY A 351 -26.81 -21.31 10.62
C GLY A 351 -27.05 -19.93 10.00
N GLY A 352 -26.50 -18.88 10.62
CA GLY A 352 -26.55 -17.49 10.13
C GLY A 352 -27.71 -16.65 10.68
N LEU A 353 -28.59 -17.22 11.51
CA LEU A 353 -29.78 -16.53 12.04
C LEU A 353 -29.56 -15.74 13.34
N GLY A 354 -28.44 -15.93 14.04
CA GLY A 354 -28.18 -15.30 15.33
C GLY A 354 -26.69 -15.22 15.62
N TRP A 355 -26.19 -14.02 15.90
CA TRP A 355 -24.76 -13.73 15.97
C TRP A 355 -24.32 -13.26 17.35
N GLU A 356 -23.20 -13.80 17.82
CA GLU A 356 -22.47 -13.34 18.99
C GLU A 356 -21.11 -12.79 18.57
N ASN A 357 -20.65 -11.75 19.27
CA ASN A 357 -19.34 -11.16 19.03
C ASN A 357 -18.29 -11.89 19.87
N ILE A 358 -17.21 -12.31 19.22
CA ILE A 358 -16.14 -13.11 19.80
C ILE A 358 -15.02 -12.19 20.30
N LYS A 359 -14.52 -12.48 21.51
CA LYS A 359 -13.36 -11.79 22.06
C LYS A 359 -12.12 -12.07 21.21
N LEU A 360 -11.33 -11.03 20.99
CA LEU A 360 -10.07 -11.02 20.26
C LEU A 360 -8.90 -10.96 21.26
N PRO A 361 -7.65 -11.16 20.80
CA PRO A 361 -6.48 -10.96 21.66
C PRO A 361 -6.51 -9.63 22.41
N GLY A 362 -6.20 -9.65 23.70
CA GLY A 362 -6.31 -8.47 24.57
C GLY A 362 -7.73 -8.18 25.08
N GLU A 363 -8.65 -9.14 25.00
CA GLU A 363 -10.07 -9.01 25.41
C GLU A 363 -10.87 -7.97 24.60
N LEU A 364 -10.36 -7.59 23.43
CA LEU A 364 -11.05 -6.69 22.50
C LEU A 364 -12.28 -7.40 21.89
N ARG A 365 -13.34 -6.66 21.57
CA ARG A 365 -14.51 -7.18 20.81
C ARG A 365 -14.60 -6.61 19.40
N GLU A 366 -13.88 -5.52 19.18
CA GLU A 366 -13.77 -4.82 17.92
C GLU A 366 -12.38 -4.17 17.90
N VAL A 367 -11.73 -4.21 16.76
CA VAL A 367 -10.47 -3.51 16.51
C VAL A 367 -10.82 -2.31 15.67
N THR A 368 -10.55 -1.12 16.19
CA THR A 368 -10.89 0.14 15.51
C THR A 368 -9.65 0.97 15.33
N LYS A 369 -9.47 1.52 14.13
CA LYS A 369 -8.39 2.43 13.81
C LYS A 369 -8.97 3.69 13.20
N ASN A 370 -8.72 4.81 13.88
CA ASN A 370 -9.19 6.12 13.47
C ASN A 370 -8.12 6.84 12.67
N TYR A 371 -8.53 7.37 11.53
CA TYR A 371 -7.77 8.24 10.67
C TYR A 371 -8.46 9.61 10.65
N THR A 372 -7.86 10.59 11.30
CA THR A 372 -8.39 11.95 11.30
C THR A 372 -7.67 12.78 10.25
N LEU A 373 -8.42 13.26 9.27
CA LEU A 373 -7.99 14.11 8.16
C LEU A 373 -8.60 15.50 8.35
N ASN A 374 -7.82 16.47 8.80
CA ASN A 374 -8.28 17.84 8.91
C ASN A 374 -8.23 18.55 7.54
N THR A 375 -9.37 18.71 6.87
CA THR A 375 -9.48 19.49 5.63
C THR A 375 -9.92 20.93 5.95
N ARG A 376 -9.02 21.79 6.44
CA ARG A 376 -9.34 23.23 6.52
C ARG A 376 -9.69 23.75 5.12
N THR A 377 -10.85 24.43 4.97
CA THR A 377 -11.06 25.38 3.88
C THR A 377 -10.23 26.60 4.27
N PRO A 378 -9.17 26.97 3.53
CA PRO A 378 -8.42 28.15 3.88
C PRO A 378 -9.30 29.38 3.58
N GLN A 379 -9.96 29.94 4.59
CA GLN A 379 -10.12 31.39 4.66
C GLN A 379 -8.76 31.99 5.01
N VAL A 380 -7.83 31.94 4.06
CA VAL A 380 -6.55 32.62 4.17
C VAL A 380 -6.28 33.31 2.85
N ASN A 381 -5.96 34.60 2.98
CA ASN A 381 -5.44 35.49 1.97
C ASN A 381 -4.46 34.74 1.02
N PRO A 382 -4.35 35.11 -0.28
CA PRO A 382 -3.59 34.39 -1.31
C PRO A 382 -2.06 34.31 -1.13
N LYS A 383 -1.54 34.46 0.08
CA LYS A 383 -0.12 34.38 0.41
C LYS A 383 0.05 33.52 1.65
N ASP A 384 0.78 32.42 1.46
CA ASP A 384 1.45 31.63 2.50
C ASP A 384 0.61 30.65 3.34
N VAL A 385 0.35 29.44 2.82
CA VAL A 385 0.38 28.20 3.62
C VAL A 385 0.96 27.06 2.75
N GLN A 386 2.21 26.67 3.03
CA GLN A 386 2.85 25.46 2.50
C GLN A 386 2.31 24.23 3.27
N PRO A 387 1.96 23.11 2.61
CA PRO A 387 1.52 21.88 3.30
C PRO A 387 2.62 21.33 4.22
N GLN A 388 2.21 20.58 5.25
CA GLN A 388 3.04 19.83 6.21
C GLN A 388 3.74 18.64 5.52
N ALA A 389 4.43 18.94 4.43
CA ALA A 389 5.12 18.04 3.51
C ALA A 389 6.64 18.12 3.69
N ASP A 390 7.12 19.00 4.57
CA ASP A 390 8.54 19.35 4.71
C ASP A 390 9.42 18.19 5.20
N ALA A 391 8.83 17.11 5.74
CA ALA A 391 9.57 15.92 6.15
C ALA A 391 10.06 15.08 4.95
N TRP A 392 9.30 15.00 3.85
CA TRP A 392 9.62 14.15 2.69
C TRP A 392 9.80 14.93 1.40
N VAL A 393 9.37 16.19 1.39
CA VAL A 393 9.69 17.16 0.35
C VAL A 393 10.83 18.02 0.85
N ARG A 394 11.96 17.96 0.17
CA ARG A 394 13.17 18.69 0.53
C ARG A 394 13.40 19.82 -0.45
N THR A 395 14.01 20.89 0.04
CA THR A 395 14.64 21.88 -0.84
C THR A 395 16.04 21.38 -1.16
N PHE A 396 16.34 21.26 -2.44
CA PHE A 396 17.65 20.87 -2.94
C PHE A 396 18.24 22.01 -3.76
N ILE A 397 19.46 22.41 -3.40
CA ILE A 397 20.28 23.36 -4.16
C ILE A 397 21.53 22.64 -4.61
N GLY A 398 21.71 22.50 -5.93
CA GLY A 398 22.88 21.86 -6.52
C GLY A 398 22.57 21.12 -7.81
N HIS A 399 23.57 20.40 -8.31
CA HIS A 399 23.48 19.68 -9.57
C HIS A 399 22.63 18.42 -9.45
N ALA A 400 21.80 18.19 -10.45
CA ALA A 400 20.97 17.01 -10.64
C ALA A 400 21.16 16.45 -12.05
N PHE A 401 20.67 15.26 -12.32
CA PHE A 401 20.60 14.76 -13.70
C PHE A 401 19.33 13.96 -13.91
N ASP A 402 18.97 13.77 -15.17
CA ASP A 402 17.95 12.81 -15.55
C ASP A 402 18.49 11.87 -16.62
N LYS A 403 17.94 10.68 -16.63
CA LYS A 403 18.25 9.62 -17.59
C LYS A 403 17.01 8.74 -17.72
N CYS A 404 16.83 8.23 -18.93
CA CYS A 404 15.68 7.41 -19.28
C CYS A 404 15.48 6.18 -18.36
N GLU A 405 16.49 5.32 -18.20
CA GLU A 405 16.49 4.22 -17.22
C GLU A 405 17.35 4.61 -16.02
N ILE A 406 16.82 4.39 -14.81
CA ILE A 406 17.56 4.66 -13.58
C ILE A 406 18.87 3.87 -13.52
N PRO A 407 20.03 4.47 -13.19
CA PRO A 407 21.28 3.73 -13.11
C PRO A 407 21.32 2.76 -11.93
N THR A 408 22.19 1.76 -12.02
CA THR A 408 22.42 0.81 -10.92
C THR A 408 22.93 1.50 -9.65
N LEU A 409 22.66 0.94 -8.47
CA LEU A 409 23.16 1.47 -7.18
C LEU A 409 24.69 1.64 -7.17
N SER A 410 25.45 0.78 -7.85
CA SER A 410 26.92 0.88 -7.92
C SER A 410 27.38 2.06 -8.78
N GLN A 411 26.72 2.28 -9.93
CA GLN A 411 26.95 3.45 -10.78
C GLN A 411 26.56 4.73 -10.03
N LEU A 412 25.39 4.74 -9.38
CA LEU A 412 24.91 5.84 -8.55
C LEU A 412 25.86 6.13 -7.39
N GLN A 413 26.39 5.12 -6.70
CA GLN A 413 27.34 5.33 -5.59
C GLN A 413 28.66 5.94 -6.09
N ARG A 414 29.15 5.46 -7.24
CA ARG A 414 30.37 5.99 -7.86
C ARG A 414 30.17 7.44 -8.31
N TRP A 415 29.05 7.74 -8.95
CA TRP A 415 28.70 9.10 -9.33
C TRP A 415 28.45 10.00 -8.13
N PHE A 416 27.78 9.53 -7.08
CA PHE A 416 27.54 10.32 -5.89
C PHE A 416 28.84 10.77 -5.23
N THR A 417 29.85 9.91 -5.21
CA THR A 417 31.17 10.21 -4.62
C THR A 417 32.09 11.00 -5.54
N SER A 418 31.93 10.86 -6.86
CA SER A 418 32.90 11.38 -7.84
C SER A 418 32.39 12.55 -8.68
N SER A 419 31.09 12.84 -8.66
CA SER A 419 30.47 13.91 -9.46
C SER A 419 29.83 15.01 -8.59
N PRO A 420 29.52 16.18 -9.16
CA PRO A 420 28.75 17.24 -8.49
C PRO A 420 27.27 16.90 -8.26
N TYR A 421 26.73 15.89 -8.94
CA TYR A 421 25.30 15.56 -8.88
C TYR A 421 24.90 14.95 -7.53
N LYS A 422 23.78 15.41 -6.96
CA LYS A 422 23.22 14.88 -5.68
C LYS A 422 21.69 14.68 -5.71
N ALA A 423 21.04 15.01 -6.83
CA ALA A 423 19.66 14.62 -7.09
C ALA A 423 19.52 13.97 -8.47
N VAL A 424 18.49 13.14 -8.63
CA VAL A 424 18.24 12.39 -9.87
C VAL A 424 16.74 12.32 -10.16
N ASN A 425 16.39 12.44 -11.43
CA ASN A 425 15.02 12.21 -11.88
C ASN A 425 14.58 10.75 -11.80
N LEU A 426 13.30 10.53 -11.52
CA LEU A 426 12.65 9.23 -11.59
C LEU A 426 11.44 9.30 -12.52
N TYR A 427 11.50 8.67 -13.70
CA TYR A 427 10.33 8.49 -14.55
C TYR A 427 9.44 7.37 -13.98
N ILE A 428 8.52 7.71 -13.08
CA ILE A 428 7.79 6.72 -12.28
C ILE A 428 6.54 6.15 -12.96
N GLY A 429 6.01 6.81 -13.98
CA GLY A 429 4.80 6.36 -14.68
C GLY A 429 4.28 7.34 -15.72
N GLY A 430 3.03 7.12 -16.13
CA GLY A 430 2.34 7.88 -17.17
C GLY A 430 2.30 7.16 -18.53
N ILE A 431 1.21 7.36 -19.27
CA ILE A 431 0.92 6.62 -20.51
C ILE A 431 1.93 6.89 -21.64
N SER A 432 2.60 8.04 -21.60
CA SER A 432 3.60 8.44 -22.60
C SER A 432 5.04 8.17 -22.13
N ARG A 433 5.22 7.53 -20.97
CA ARG A 433 6.54 7.19 -20.46
C ARG A 433 7.24 6.22 -21.41
N TYR A 434 8.44 6.60 -21.86
CA TYR A 434 9.22 5.82 -22.81
C TYR A 434 9.99 4.67 -22.14
N CYS A 435 10.75 4.96 -21.08
CA CYS A 435 11.53 3.96 -20.36
C CYS A 435 10.74 3.27 -19.25
N SER A 436 11.02 1.98 -19.07
CA SER A 436 10.29 1.11 -18.15
C SER A 436 10.54 1.49 -16.70
N ASN A 437 11.79 1.84 -16.37
CA ASN A 437 12.28 2.01 -15.01
C ASN A 437 11.87 0.85 -14.10
N ALA A 438 12.03 -0.38 -14.61
CA ALA A 438 11.62 -1.61 -13.93
C ALA A 438 12.30 -1.79 -12.57
N ALA A 439 13.51 -1.23 -12.39
CA ALA A 439 14.24 -1.26 -11.14
C ALA A 439 13.64 -0.36 -10.04
N LEU A 440 12.71 0.55 -10.34
CA LEU A 440 12.14 1.43 -9.33
C LEU A 440 11.18 0.67 -8.41
N SER A 441 11.63 0.43 -7.18
CA SER A 441 10.82 -0.04 -6.06
C SER A 441 10.97 0.89 -4.84
N ALA A 442 10.12 0.74 -3.83
CA ALA A 442 10.29 1.46 -2.56
C ALA A 442 11.65 1.17 -1.91
N THR A 443 12.13 -0.08 -2.03
CA THR A 443 13.44 -0.51 -1.53
C THR A 443 14.58 0.16 -2.30
N TYR A 444 14.47 0.34 -3.63
CA TYR A 444 15.48 1.06 -4.42
C TYR A 444 15.66 2.45 -3.93
N LEU A 445 14.54 3.14 -3.78
CA LEU A 445 14.54 4.56 -3.52
C LEU A 445 15.07 4.83 -2.13
N ARG A 446 14.80 3.93 -1.17
CA ARG A 446 15.47 3.93 0.13
C ARG A 446 16.98 3.70 -0.01
N ALA A 447 17.42 2.70 -0.77
CA ALA A 447 18.84 2.42 -0.96
C ALA A 447 19.59 3.59 -1.63
N MET A 448 19.03 4.18 -2.68
CA MET A 448 19.52 5.39 -3.32
C MET A 448 19.58 6.56 -2.34
N ASN A 449 18.52 6.76 -1.53
CA ASN A 449 18.48 7.83 -0.56
C ASN A 449 19.51 7.66 0.56
N LEU A 450 19.81 6.43 0.97
CA LEU A 450 20.90 6.12 1.91
C LEU A 450 22.29 6.46 1.35
N GLN A 451 22.48 6.45 0.03
CA GLN A 451 23.70 7.00 -0.58
C GLN A 451 23.74 8.54 -0.51
N GLY A 452 22.58 9.16 -0.28
CA GLY A 452 22.38 10.61 -0.19
C GLY A 452 21.62 11.22 -1.37
N TRP A 453 21.13 10.41 -2.31
CA TRP A 453 20.35 10.93 -3.44
C TRP A 453 19.00 11.49 -3.01
N GLN A 454 18.60 12.57 -3.66
CA GLN A 454 17.24 13.10 -3.62
C GLN A 454 16.59 12.96 -5.00
N PHE A 455 15.26 12.97 -5.04
CA PHE A 455 14.53 12.55 -6.23
C PHE A 455 13.70 13.66 -6.85
N ILE A 456 13.59 13.62 -8.17
CA ILE A 456 12.65 14.43 -8.95
C ILE A 456 11.66 13.43 -9.58
N PRO A 457 10.58 13.03 -8.88
CA PRO A 457 9.60 12.10 -9.44
C PRO A 457 8.86 12.75 -10.60
N THR A 458 8.78 12.07 -11.73
CA THR A 458 8.19 12.58 -12.96
C THR A 458 7.14 11.64 -13.52
N TRP A 459 6.00 12.21 -13.90
CA TRP A 459 4.87 11.53 -14.50
C TRP A 459 4.69 11.96 -15.96
N VAL A 460 4.80 11.01 -16.89
CA VAL A 460 4.75 11.28 -18.33
C VAL A 460 3.36 11.00 -18.89
N GLY A 461 2.44 11.94 -18.63
CA GLY A 461 1.03 11.85 -19.03
C GLY A 461 0.79 11.99 -20.54
N PRO A 462 -0.48 12.03 -20.98
CA PRO A 462 -0.82 12.37 -22.36
C PRO A 462 -0.24 13.75 -22.75
N GLN A 463 0.14 13.89 -24.01
CA GLN A 463 0.79 15.11 -24.53
C GLN A 463 -0.21 16.02 -25.25
N ALA A 464 0.23 17.25 -25.58
CA ALA A 464 -0.65 18.25 -26.16
C ALA A 464 -1.30 17.81 -27.48
N PRO A 465 -2.61 18.10 -27.72
CA PRO A 465 -3.38 17.56 -28.85
C PRO A 465 -2.86 17.98 -30.22
N CYS A 466 -2.14 19.10 -30.30
CA CYS A 466 -1.54 19.65 -31.51
C CYS A 466 -0.21 19.00 -31.90
N THR A 467 0.25 18.00 -31.17
CA THR A 467 1.51 17.29 -31.44
C THR A 467 1.29 16.01 -32.24
N SER A 468 2.40 15.42 -32.69
CA SER A 468 2.45 14.09 -33.29
C SER A 468 2.65 12.95 -32.27
N TYR A 469 2.66 13.23 -30.96
CA TYR A 469 2.78 12.19 -29.94
C TYR A 469 1.60 11.21 -30.02
N LYS A 470 1.86 9.95 -29.64
CA LYS A 470 0.87 8.86 -29.73
C LYS A 470 -0.31 9.06 -28.79
N ASN A 471 -0.03 9.35 -27.52
CA ASN A 471 -1.04 9.51 -26.48
C ASN A 471 -1.23 11.01 -26.21
N LYS A 472 -2.44 11.51 -26.44
CA LYS A 472 -2.74 12.95 -26.36
C LYS A 472 -4.01 13.18 -25.56
N PHE A 473 -4.05 14.26 -24.77
CA PHE A 473 -5.30 14.71 -24.18
C PHE A 473 -6.16 15.45 -25.22
N PRO A 474 -7.50 15.51 -25.07
CA PRO A 474 -8.38 16.14 -26.06
C PRO A 474 -8.19 17.66 -26.18
N TYR A 475 -8.64 18.23 -27.30
CA TYR A 475 -8.74 19.70 -27.48
C TYR A 475 -9.84 20.33 -26.61
N ASP A 476 -10.83 19.55 -26.18
CA ASP A 476 -11.88 20.03 -25.29
C ASP A 476 -11.29 20.37 -23.90
N VAL A 477 -11.54 21.59 -23.44
CA VAL A 477 -10.93 22.10 -22.20
C VAL A 477 -11.40 21.37 -20.95
N ASN A 478 -12.65 20.90 -20.91
CA ASN A 478 -13.18 20.18 -19.75
C ASN A 478 -12.62 18.76 -19.71
N LEU A 479 -12.54 18.10 -20.87
CA LEU A 479 -11.91 16.78 -20.97
C LEU A 479 -10.41 16.84 -20.71
N ALA A 480 -9.73 17.89 -21.16
CA ALA A 480 -8.32 18.11 -20.86
C ALA A 480 -8.11 18.34 -19.36
N TYR A 481 -8.93 19.17 -18.70
CA TYR A 481 -8.89 19.33 -17.25
C TYR A 481 -9.09 18.00 -16.53
N GLN A 482 -10.09 17.21 -16.93
CA GLN A 482 -10.36 15.90 -16.32
C GLN A 482 -9.18 14.94 -16.52
N ALA A 483 -8.57 14.91 -17.71
CA ALA A 483 -7.36 14.13 -17.94
C ALA A 483 -6.24 14.51 -16.94
N GLY A 484 -6.14 15.79 -16.57
CA GLY A 484 -5.19 16.27 -15.57
C GLY A 484 -5.50 15.70 -14.18
N VAL A 485 -6.77 15.71 -13.79
CA VAL A 485 -7.27 15.11 -12.54
C VAL A 485 -6.97 13.61 -12.49
N ASP A 486 -7.26 12.88 -13.56
CA ASP A 486 -7.07 11.44 -13.63
C ASP A 486 -5.59 11.06 -13.55
N ASN A 487 -4.71 11.82 -14.23
CA ASN A 487 -3.27 11.60 -14.15
C ASN A 487 -2.75 11.91 -12.74
N ALA A 488 -3.26 12.95 -12.05
CA ALA A 488 -2.87 13.24 -10.68
C ALA A 488 -3.25 12.11 -9.71
N ASN A 489 -4.41 11.49 -9.89
CA ASN A 489 -4.81 10.31 -9.11
C ASN A 489 -3.86 9.12 -9.35
N GLN A 490 -3.56 8.80 -10.61
CA GLN A 490 -2.65 7.70 -10.96
C GLN A 490 -1.23 7.94 -10.44
N ALA A 491 -0.76 9.20 -10.54
CA ALA A 491 0.54 9.60 -10.03
C ALA A 491 0.63 9.46 -8.50
N ARG A 492 -0.42 9.81 -7.74
CA ARG A 492 -0.49 9.55 -6.30
C ARG A 492 -0.39 8.06 -5.99
N THR A 493 -1.18 7.22 -6.65
CA THR A 493 -1.13 5.76 -6.44
C THR A 493 0.29 5.24 -6.70
N LYS A 494 0.97 5.74 -7.73
CA LYS A 494 2.36 5.33 -8.00
C LYS A 494 3.34 5.82 -6.94
N LEU A 495 3.24 7.06 -6.48
CA LEU A 495 4.07 7.58 -5.38
C LEU A 495 3.94 6.74 -4.10
N MET A 496 2.71 6.33 -3.77
CA MET A 496 2.45 5.44 -2.62
C MET A 496 3.13 4.09 -2.80
N SER A 497 2.97 3.45 -3.96
CA SER A 497 3.61 2.15 -4.23
C SER A 497 5.14 2.20 -4.20
N LEU A 498 5.73 3.38 -4.41
CA LEU A 498 7.18 3.61 -4.38
C LEU A 498 7.67 4.12 -3.01
N GLY A 499 6.78 4.25 -2.01
CA GLY A 499 7.14 4.80 -0.70
C GLY A 499 7.65 6.25 -0.75
N LEU A 500 7.24 7.03 -1.75
CA LEU A 500 7.60 8.45 -1.93
C LEU A 500 6.57 9.42 -1.38
N SER A 501 5.51 8.92 -0.77
CA SER A 501 4.48 9.68 -0.07
C SER A 501 4.23 9.08 1.29
N ASN A 502 3.49 9.80 2.14
CA ASN A 502 2.88 9.24 3.34
C ASN A 502 2.00 8.00 2.99
N PRO A 503 1.71 7.13 3.98
CA PRO A 503 0.79 6.00 3.81
C PRO A 503 -0.62 6.40 3.34
N ASP A 504 -1.08 7.61 3.69
CA ASP A 504 -2.34 8.19 3.20
C ASP A 504 -2.23 8.82 1.80
N GLY A 505 -1.05 8.73 1.17
CA GLY A 505 -0.76 9.29 -0.15
C GLY A 505 -0.50 10.79 -0.20
N THR A 506 -0.40 11.49 0.93
CA THR A 506 -0.04 12.92 1.01
C THR A 506 1.49 13.12 1.11
N GLY A 507 1.95 14.36 1.14
CA GLY A 507 3.32 14.67 1.59
C GLY A 507 4.42 14.28 0.59
N SER A 508 4.25 14.65 -0.67
CA SER A 508 5.25 14.42 -1.73
C SER A 508 5.28 15.57 -2.75
N ILE A 509 6.15 15.46 -3.75
CA ILE A 509 6.17 16.30 -4.95
C ILE A 509 6.30 15.42 -6.20
N ILE A 510 5.59 15.79 -7.27
CA ILE A 510 5.71 15.11 -8.57
C ILE A 510 5.57 16.08 -9.74
N TYR A 511 6.46 15.95 -10.72
CA TYR A 511 6.52 16.78 -11.91
C TYR A 511 5.75 16.14 -13.06
N LEU A 512 4.74 16.85 -13.57
CA LEU A 512 4.09 16.47 -14.82
C LEU A 512 5.01 16.79 -15.99
N ASP A 513 5.31 15.80 -16.81
CA ASP A 513 6.05 15.98 -18.05
C ASP A 513 5.11 16.43 -19.17
N LEU A 514 5.28 17.68 -19.61
CA LEU A 514 4.59 18.24 -20.76
C LEU A 514 5.61 18.76 -21.77
N GLU A 515 5.85 17.92 -22.76
CA GLU A 515 6.78 18.17 -23.85
C GLU A 515 6.43 19.42 -24.65
N HIS A 516 7.44 19.94 -25.34
CA HIS A 516 7.29 21.15 -26.13
C HIS A 516 6.18 20.99 -27.20
N PHE A 517 5.35 22.01 -27.33
CA PHE A 517 4.42 22.18 -28.43
C PHE A 517 4.33 23.66 -28.83
N ALA A 518 4.06 23.91 -30.12
CA ALA A 518 3.89 25.26 -30.61
C ALA A 518 2.60 25.89 -30.08
N TYR A 519 2.68 27.15 -29.65
CA TYR A 519 1.52 27.88 -29.16
C TYR A 519 0.42 28.00 -30.23
N SER A 520 -0.81 27.69 -29.84
CA SER A 520 -2.02 28.06 -30.59
C SER A 520 -3.16 28.21 -29.60
N SER A 521 -4.10 29.13 -29.86
CA SER A 521 -5.16 29.46 -28.90
C SER A 521 -5.93 28.24 -28.39
N THR A 522 -6.28 27.31 -29.28
CA THR A 522 -7.05 26.10 -28.92
C THR A 522 -6.22 25.04 -28.20
N CYS A 523 -5.01 24.74 -28.69
CA CYS A 523 -4.14 23.75 -28.05
C CYS A 523 -3.66 24.24 -26.67
N SER A 524 -3.27 25.52 -26.59
CA SER A 524 -2.82 26.16 -25.36
C SER A 524 -3.95 26.28 -24.33
N ALA A 525 -5.20 26.51 -24.74
CA ALA A 525 -6.34 26.48 -23.82
C ALA A 525 -6.53 25.09 -23.20
N ALA A 526 -6.47 24.02 -24.01
CA ALA A 526 -6.55 22.65 -23.52
C ALA A 526 -5.37 22.29 -22.61
N ALA A 527 -4.14 22.66 -22.99
CA ALA A 527 -2.94 22.41 -22.20
C ALA A 527 -2.96 23.15 -20.86
N ARG A 528 -3.42 24.40 -20.83
CA ARG A 528 -3.66 25.15 -19.58
C ARG A 528 -4.70 24.47 -18.71
N ALA A 529 -5.79 23.96 -19.29
CA ALA A 529 -6.81 23.23 -18.55
C ALA A 529 -6.25 21.91 -17.96
N TYR A 530 -5.48 21.16 -18.74
CA TYR A 530 -4.80 19.92 -18.30
C TYR A 530 -3.87 20.17 -17.11
N VAL A 531 -2.96 21.14 -17.21
CA VAL A 531 -2.06 21.52 -16.10
C VAL A 531 -2.83 22.03 -14.89
N ASN A 532 -3.93 22.76 -15.10
CA ASN A 532 -4.79 23.24 -14.01
C ASN A 532 -5.50 22.10 -13.29
N GLY A 533 -5.99 21.08 -14.01
CA GLY A 533 -6.61 19.88 -13.43
C GLY A 533 -5.63 19.04 -12.63
N TRP A 534 -4.44 18.80 -13.20
CA TRP A 534 -3.32 18.15 -12.51
C TRP A 534 -2.99 18.85 -11.19
N THR A 535 -2.77 20.17 -11.27
CA THR A 535 -2.32 20.95 -10.12
C THR A 535 -3.40 21.11 -9.05
N THR A 536 -4.65 21.32 -9.47
CA THR A 536 -5.79 21.40 -8.55
C THR A 536 -5.97 20.08 -7.81
N ARG A 537 -5.94 18.95 -8.53
CA ARG A 537 -6.13 17.64 -7.91
C ARG A 537 -4.98 17.27 -6.98
N LEU A 538 -3.71 17.47 -7.36
CA LEU A 538 -2.59 17.20 -6.46
C LEU A 538 -2.66 18.06 -5.19
N SER A 539 -3.07 19.32 -5.32
CA SER A 539 -3.28 20.18 -4.15
C SER A 539 -4.38 19.66 -3.22
N GLN A 540 -5.46 19.07 -3.74
CA GLN A 540 -6.50 18.41 -2.95
C GLN A 540 -6.00 17.12 -2.28
N LEU A 541 -5.04 16.45 -2.93
CA LEU A 541 -4.40 15.22 -2.44
C LEU A 541 -3.22 15.49 -1.48
N GLY A 542 -2.94 16.75 -1.14
CA GLY A 542 -1.81 17.10 -0.26
C GLY A 542 -0.43 16.85 -0.87
N ILE A 543 -0.31 16.90 -2.19
CA ILE A 543 0.94 16.71 -2.95
C ILE A 543 1.30 18.00 -3.68
N TYR A 544 2.57 18.39 -3.65
CA TYR A 544 3.04 19.52 -4.47
C TYR A 544 3.05 19.13 -5.95
N SER A 545 2.49 20.01 -6.78
CA SER A 545 2.54 19.89 -8.23
C SER A 545 3.82 20.50 -8.81
N GLY A 546 4.60 19.70 -9.50
CA GLY A 546 5.65 20.16 -10.40
C GLY A 546 5.16 20.18 -11.85
N LEU A 547 5.77 21.01 -12.69
CA LEU A 547 5.59 20.98 -14.15
C LEU A 547 6.95 20.99 -14.84
N TYR A 548 7.22 19.97 -15.65
CA TYR A 548 8.30 20.00 -16.63
C TYR A 548 7.79 20.56 -17.97
N SER A 549 8.47 21.57 -18.50
CA SER A 549 8.28 22.06 -19.87
C SER A 549 9.38 23.04 -20.27
N THR A 550 9.46 23.38 -21.56
CA THR A 550 10.39 24.41 -22.06
C THR A 550 10.11 25.78 -21.47
N SER A 551 11.15 26.59 -21.25
CA SER A 551 11.00 27.96 -20.73
C SER A 551 10.05 28.82 -21.58
N SER A 552 10.12 28.71 -22.90
CA SER A 552 9.20 29.37 -23.83
C SER A 552 7.78 28.81 -23.72
N GLY A 553 7.62 27.48 -23.62
CA GLY A 553 6.32 26.85 -23.44
C GLY A 553 5.62 27.29 -22.15
N ILE A 554 6.37 27.42 -21.04
CA ILE A 554 5.84 27.94 -19.78
C ILE A 554 5.36 29.37 -19.93
N ASN A 555 6.16 30.22 -20.58
CA ASN A 555 5.86 31.64 -20.74
C ASN A 555 4.70 31.89 -21.72
N ASP A 556 4.71 31.25 -22.88
CA ASP A 556 3.68 31.41 -23.92
C ASP A 556 2.31 30.92 -23.43
N ASN A 557 2.27 29.80 -22.70
CA ASN A 557 1.03 29.27 -22.13
C ASN A 557 0.66 29.92 -20.79
N ARG A 558 1.52 30.76 -20.22
CA ARG A 558 1.30 31.48 -18.96
C ARG A 558 0.84 30.55 -17.82
N TYR A 559 1.55 29.43 -17.59
CA TYR A 559 1.19 28.50 -16.51
C TYR A 559 1.31 29.11 -15.09
N PHE A 560 2.00 30.24 -14.95
CA PHE A 560 2.04 31.04 -13.73
C PHE A 560 0.70 31.77 -13.44
N ASP A 561 -0.21 31.83 -14.42
CA ASP A 561 -1.46 32.59 -14.39
C ASP A 561 -2.67 31.70 -14.76
N ILE A 562 -2.65 30.45 -14.31
CA ILE A 562 -3.82 29.58 -14.30
C ILE A 562 -4.46 29.59 -12.90
N SER A 563 -5.68 29.08 -12.77
CA SER A 563 -6.42 29.14 -11.49
C SER A 563 -5.65 28.53 -10.32
N LYS A 564 -4.93 27.42 -10.56
CA LYS A 564 -4.00 26.83 -9.61
C LYS A 564 -2.66 26.60 -10.32
N PRO A 565 -1.69 27.53 -10.21
CA PRO A 565 -0.37 27.37 -10.82
C PRO A 565 0.42 26.21 -10.19
N PRO A 566 1.32 25.55 -10.95
CA PRO A 566 2.26 24.58 -10.40
C PRO A 566 3.00 25.11 -9.18
N SER A 567 3.20 24.25 -8.18
CA SER A 567 3.96 24.58 -6.97
C SER A 567 5.47 24.68 -7.23
N ALA A 568 5.98 24.01 -8.27
CA ALA A 568 7.36 24.07 -8.73
C ALA A 568 7.42 23.86 -10.26
N VAL A 569 8.54 24.24 -10.87
CA VAL A 569 8.81 24.06 -12.30
C VAL A 569 10.16 23.41 -12.54
N TRP A 570 10.20 22.49 -13.48
CA TRP A 570 11.40 21.91 -14.06
C TRP A 570 11.51 22.39 -15.50
N ILE A 571 12.43 23.30 -15.75
CA ILE A 571 12.45 24.12 -16.95
C ILE A 571 13.46 23.54 -17.92
N ALA A 572 13.07 23.28 -19.16
CA ALA A 572 14.01 22.94 -20.23
C ALA A 572 14.45 24.20 -20.98
N GLU A 573 15.75 24.50 -20.97
CA GLU A 573 16.37 25.51 -21.82
C GLU A 573 17.83 25.13 -22.07
N TRP A 574 18.11 24.56 -23.23
CA TRP A 574 19.41 23.95 -23.51
C TRP A 574 20.41 24.89 -24.17
N TYR A 575 21.67 24.74 -23.81
CA TYR A 575 22.77 25.26 -24.62
C TYR A 575 22.93 24.46 -25.91
N GLN A 576 23.41 25.12 -26.97
CA GLN A 576 23.69 24.46 -28.26
C GLN A 576 24.73 23.35 -28.14
N THR A 577 25.73 23.52 -27.27
CA THR A 577 26.74 22.50 -26.99
C THR A 577 26.39 21.82 -25.66
N PRO A 578 26.02 20.53 -25.69
CA PRO A 578 25.74 19.76 -24.47
C PRO A 578 26.98 19.61 -23.59
N GLY A 579 26.77 19.41 -22.29
CA GLY A 579 27.83 19.16 -21.31
C GLY A 579 27.53 19.74 -19.93
N PHE A 580 28.25 19.23 -18.92
CA PHE A 580 28.22 19.77 -17.56
C PHE A 580 28.70 21.23 -17.48
N ARG A 581 28.05 22.04 -16.64
CA ARG A 581 28.40 23.44 -16.38
C ARG A 581 28.42 23.69 -14.87
N PRO A 582 29.60 23.92 -14.24
CA PRO A 582 29.71 23.97 -12.78
C PRO A 582 28.97 25.16 -12.15
N ASP A 583 28.96 26.30 -12.83
CA ASP A 583 28.41 27.58 -12.33
C ASP A 583 26.98 27.85 -12.82
N GLU A 584 26.31 26.84 -13.38
CA GLU A 584 24.96 27.00 -13.89
C GLU A 584 23.96 27.28 -12.77
N THR A 585 22.94 28.09 -13.06
CA THR A 585 21.89 28.43 -12.09
C THR A 585 20.51 28.26 -12.70
N VAL A 586 19.48 28.24 -11.86
CA VAL A 586 18.09 28.18 -12.36
C VAL A 586 17.56 29.52 -12.92
N TRP A 587 18.37 30.58 -12.87
CA TRP A 587 18.00 31.98 -13.16
C TRP A 587 18.61 32.50 -14.46
N GLY A 588 18.15 33.65 -14.94
CA GLY A 588 18.70 34.30 -16.13
C GLY A 588 18.29 33.64 -17.45
N LEU A 589 17.15 32.95 -17.46
CA LEU A 589 16.64 32.24 -18.64
C LEU A 589 16.15 33.20 -19.72
N ARG A 590 16.30 32.81 -20.98
CA ARG A 590 15.96 33.65 -22.14
C ARG A 590 14.47 33.91 -22.27
N TYR A 591 13.64 32.92 -21.94
CA TYR A 591 12.19 32.98 -22.22
C TYR A 591 11.31 32.95 -20.97
N LEU A 592 11.86 32.72 -19.78
CA LEU A 592 11.11 32.72 -18.53
C LEU A 592 11.72 33.70 -17.52
N PRO A 593 11.02 34.79 -17.17
CA PRO A 593 11.54 35.79 -16.23
C PRO A 593 11.84 35.25 -14.83
N ASP A 594 12.81 35.86 -14.16
CA ASP A 594 13.26 35.43 -12.82
C ASP A 594 12.24 35.64 -11.71
N TYR A 595 11.25 36.52 -11.89
CA TYR A 595 10.27 36.83 -10.85
C TYR A 595 9.16 35.78 -10.69
N TYR A 596 9.18 34.69 -11.47
CA TYR A 596 8.30 33.54 -11.27
C TYR A 596 9.02 32.39 -10.56
N TRP A 597 8.31 31.72 -9.64
CA TRP A 597 8.81 30.58 -8.85
C TRP A 597 10.09 30.91 -8.06
N VAL A 598 10.07 32.01 -7.32
CA VAL A 598 11.24 32.59 -6.63
C VAL A 598 11.63 31.91 -5.30
N TYR A 599 10.79 31.01 -4.77
CA TYR A 599 10.96 30.47 -3.41
C TYR A 599 11.43 29.01 -3.40
N HIS A 600 12.60 28.73 -3.98
CA HIS A 600 13.14 27.37 -4.12
C HIS A 600 12.20 26.43 -4.90
N GLN A 601 11.74 26.91 -6.06
CA GLN A 601 10.70 26.27 -6.86
C GLN A 601 11.15 25.94 -8.28
N ARG A 602 12.45 26.02 -8.59
CA ARG A 602 12.97 25.85 -9.95
C ARG A 602 13.99 24.74 -10.03
N ILE A 603 13.86 23.93 -11.07
CA ILE A 603 14.90 23.03 -11.57
C ILE A 603 15.10 23.44 -13.02
N LEU A 604 16.33 23.40 -13.53
CA LEU A 604 16.67 23.71 -14.91
C LEU A 604 17.39 22.51 -15.54
N GLN A 605 16.83 21.96 -16.60
CA GLN A 605 17.53 21.08 -17.54
C GLN A 605 18.24 21.96 -18.57
N TYR A 606 19.54 22.16 -18.39
CA TYR A 606 20.34 23.09 -19.21
C TYR A 606 21.11 22.39 -20.33
N SER A 607 21.14 21.06 -20.35
CA SER A 607 21.78 20.27 -21.39
C SER A 607 20.99 19.00 -21.65
N GLY A 608 20.54 18.80 -22.89
CA GLY A 608 19.98 17.52 -23.35
C GLY A 608 21.04 16.45 -23.56
N GLY A 609 20.63 15.30 -24.11
CA GLY A 609 21.37 14.04 -24.04
C GLY A 609 22.83 14.10 -24.50
N HIS A 610 23.71 13.68 -23.60
CA HIS A 610 25.15 13.52 -23.84
C HIS A 610 25.77 12.57 -22.82
N THR A 611 26.95 12.05 -23.13
CA THR A 611 27.68 11.17 -22.21
C THR A 611 28.53 11.98 -21.24
N GLU A 612 28.31 11.79 -19.95
CA GLU A 612 29.16 12.28 -18.87
C GLU A 612 29.92 11.11 -18.26
N THR A 613 31.15 11.34 -17.78
CA THR A 613 31.96 10.30 -17.13
C THR A 613 32.51 10.77 -15.79
N TRP A 614 32.08 10.10 -14.72
CA TRP A 614 32.48 10.43 -13.36
C TRP A 614 32.94 9.18 -12.61
N GLY A 615 34.10 9.25 -11.95
CA GLY A 615 34.66 8.12 -11.22
C GLY A 615 34.91 6.87 -12.08
N GLY A 616 35.15 7.05 -13.38
CA GLY A 616 35.35 5.96 -14.35
C GLY A 616 34.06 5.31 -14.88
N VAL A 617 32.88 5.84 -14.53
CA VAL A 617 31.58 5.35 -15.03
C VAL A 617 30.99 6.36 -16.00
N ALA A 618 30.77 5.93 -17.24
CA ALA A 618 30.11 6.73 -18.27
C ALA A 618 28.59 6.49 -18.29
N MET A 619 27.80 7.56 -18.38
CA MET A 619 26.34 7.48 -18.53
C MET A 619 25.84 8.57 -19.48
N ASP A 620 24.91 8.20 -20.37
CA ASP A 620 24.16 9.21 -21.13
C ASP A 620 23.12 9.87 -20.23
N VAL A 621 23.20 11.18 -20.07
CA VAL A 621 22.37 11.96 -19.15
C VAL A 621 21.96 13.28 -19.78
N ASP A 622 20.93 13.86 -19.19
CA ASP A 622 20.59 15.26 -19.33
C ASP A 622 21.04 15.97 -18.04
N CYS A 623 21.77 17.08 -18.18
CA CYS A 623 22.29 17.81 -17.03
C CYS A 623 21.26 18.79 -16.48
N ASN A 624 21.12 18.77 -15.16
CA ASN A 624 20.19 19.63 -14.45
C ASN A 624 20.88 20.40 -13.31
N VAL A 625 20.34 21.57 -12.97
CA VAL A 625 20.63 22.27 -11.72
C VAL A 625 19.33 22.58 -11.01
N ALA A 626 19.32 22.42 -9.69
CA ALA A 626 18.14 22.65 -8.87
C ALA A 626 18.39 23.79 -7.88
N ASP A 627 17.36 24.60 -7.72
CA ASP A 627 17.07 25.43 -6.55
C ASP A 627 15.56 25.24 -6.29
N GLY A 628 15.23 24.01 -5.88
CA GLY A 628 13.93 23.43 -6.16
C GLY A 628 13.53 22.32 -5.19
N LYS A 629 12.25 21.97 -5.23
CA LYS A 629 11.68 20.91 -4.41
C LYS A 629 11.95 19.52 -5.00
N THR A 630 12.44 18.63 -4.16
CA THR A 630 12.70 17.20 -4.45
C THR A 630 11.92 16.33 -3.46
N ALA A 631 11.77 15.05 -3.78
CA ALA A 631 11.19 14.05 -2.89
C ALA A 631 12.30 13.17 -2.28
N VAL A 632 12.04 12.67 -1.07
CA VAL A 632 12.75 11.55 -0.44
C VAL A 632 11.74 10.51 0.04
N PRO A 633 12.16 9.26 0.29
CA PRO A 633 11.26 8.23 0.77
C PRO A 633 10.62 8.59 2.12
N TYR A 634 9.38 8.12 2.31
CA TYR A 634 8.70 8.18 3.59
C TYR A 634 9.50 7.45 4.67
N GLY A 635 9.61 8.07 5.85
CA GLY A 635 10.40 7.56 6.97
C GLY A 635 11.88 7.91 6.91
N SER A 636 12.38 8.57 5.85
CA SER A 636 13.77 9.01 5.77
C SER A 636 14.12 10.07 6.83
N LEU A 637 14.86 9.67 7.87
CA LEU A 637 15.41 10.58 8.86
C LEU A 637 16.17 11.72 8.16
N SER A 638 15.90 12.97 8.55
CA SER A 638 16.78 14.09 8.22
C SER A 638 18.15 13.76 8.79
N HIS A 639 19.10 13.35 7.95
CA HIS A 639 20.45 13.11 8.40
C HIS A 639 21.02 14.46 8.86
N PRO A 640 21.29 14.71 10.16
CA PRO A 640 22.27 15.72 10.47
C PRO A 640 23.55 15.21 9.82
N TYR A 641 24.10 15.96 8.87
CA TYR A 641 25.42 15.71 8.31
C TYR A 641 26.39 15.42 9.47
N ARG A 642 26.66 14.15 9.77
CA ARG A 642 27.83 13.78 10.57
C ARG A 642 29.00 14.08 9.66
N ARG A 643 29.50 15.31 9.75
CA ARG A 643 30.87 15.64 9.33
C ARG A 643 31.77 14.67 10.10
N PHE A 644 32.17 13.58 9.46
CA PHE A 644 33.36 12.86 9.83
C PHE A 644 34.52 13.86 9.70
N PHE A 645 34.87 14.51 10.79
CA PHE A 645 36.18 15.14 10.89
C PHE A 645 37.20 14.00 10.87
N PRO A 646 38.12 13.94 9.89
CA PRO A 646 39.19 12.96 9.94
C PRO A 646 40.02 13.29 11.19
N PHE A 647 40.10 12.33 12.13
CA PHE A 647 41.08 12.39 13.19
C PHE A 647 42.46 12.32 12.54
N ILE A 648 43.12 13.47 12.46
CA ILE A 648 44.57 13.52 12.25
C ILE A 648 45.19 12.93 13.50
N SER A 649 45.72 11.72 13.37
CA SER A 649 46.67 11.17 14.33
C SER A 649 47.88 12.11 14.40
N LYS A 650 48.07 12.75 15.55
CA LYS A 650 49.39 13.12 16.04
C LYS A 650 49.71 12.18 17.18
N HIS A 651 50.47 11.13 16.89
CA HIS A 651 51.82 10.88 17.42
C HIS A 651 52.36 9.56 16.87
#